data_AF-A0AAU4MUD8-F1
#
_entry.id   AF-A0AAU4MUD8-F1
#
_cell.length_a   1.000
_cell.length_b   1.000
_cell.length_c   1.000
_cell.angle_alpha   90.00
_cell.angle_beta   90.00
_cell.angle_gamma   90.00
#
_symmetry.space_group_name_H-M   'P 1'
#
loop_
_entity.id
_entity.type
_entity.pdbx_description
1 polymer ?
#
loop_
_entity_poly.entity_id
_entity_poly.type
_entity_poly.pdbx_seq_one_letter_code
_entity_poly.pdbx_strand_id
1 'polypeptide(L)'
;MTGGEFAGRIALVTGGAGSVGRVVVERLAERGATVLLNCFHSYDSAKEQARALVGRGLDVRVVRASVARPAQVERMFAEIGDEHGRLDILVNNAAAGSFVPFDEITEELLDRTYTTNVKGPLWCARYARPLLAASGGRGGAIVNVSSLGATTTPANYLPVGVSKAALEALTRYLAAELAEDRIRVNAASCGLIDNPVGQMFPAFTDVRANTVAATPLARLGRPEDLAEVVLFLSSERSGWVTGQTVLADGGLTLLRSAMSPTREPAEEASTSETETVSPPLDSPKVSAAHGSSDTATAGEASLSPAEAPAGRGPGRTTADTTPARRPATRPTTVPELDDEEFLPAGETAVCGDVLLPDTAAPADSPGPSAADDADPADPADDPIAVVGMGMAVPGASSPEEFWRLLIDGAELFVDAPADRWDIARFHHDDRRAPDKTYQRRSGFITGFQPHEKLRAEGLADAGLDHTALWLRHSLHQALDGVRRTSADRFSFCVGYTPDGSQHLEEAFVLRSALDTLAEDGDDALEGPVGDALRRRFSRGDDPSAAYLPHRVGQDAMDGILPSGTRLHMVDTACSSSLYAMDLGVRDLLSGQSDIAVCGGSFALAPSGSILFAKLNGLSAGGAVRALDAGADGALFSDGAGLVVLKRLSRARADGDQVLGIVSAIGLSADGRGKAIYAPAPAGQELAVERAFGRSGLGPDDVDWIVAHATGTPAGDEAEFTSLAQRYSGSRTTLVTSNKSLVGHCGWAAGVVSVIHTLLALRHDTIPAQYRFERLPDALAGQGDGLTVPEQPVPWPADAGRPRRAAVSGFGFGGTNAHMIISEDHRSTRSGHPAALPAPLGEDLVVVGWSSQMPGSPEADEVAAWAANGGSGEDFEPSFGPAYPVPPFQELRMPPPTARTTDRTQLMMVRCMQRLDERVRELCLRHHRTTGVVVGHTGATRNALLYKTRAYLDEIGHAVAGAGEPATTAKFLQRLEERATGLIAAPTEDSFPGEMPNVIAARLSNYFDLRGLNITVDAGEASLLEAFDVAGSYLDFQEIDVALVAGVNGTALPGWNDTAGRRAAEGAFLFVVTRRSLAEEAGLPVLAVIERSVAA
;
A
#
# COMPACT_ATOMS: atom_id res chain seq x y z
N MET A 1 -55.85 -5.16 23.96
CA MET A 1 -54.46 -4.66 24.05
C MET A 1 -54.32 -3.51 23.08
N THR A 2 -53.99 -2.32 23.56
CA THR A 2 -53.82 -1.11 22.74
C THR A 2 -52.37 -1.05 22.22
N GLY A 3 -52.18 -1.04 20.91
CA GLY A 3 -50.85 -0.79 20.33
C GLY A 3 -50.36 0.62 20.67
N GLY A 4 -49.07 0.77 20.96
CA GLY A 4 -48.45 2.06 21.22
C GLY A 4 -48.35 2.95 19.98
N GLU A 5 -47.98 4.22 20.19
CA GLU A 5 -47.90 5.27 19.15
C GLU A 5 -47.01 4.89 17.94
N PHE A 6 -46.03 4.00 18.16
CA PHE A 6 -45.09 3.54 17.14
C PHE A 6 -45.19 2.03 16.86
N ALA A 7 -46.26 1.36 17.27
CA ALA A 7 -46.45 -0.08 17.12
C ALA A 7 -46.23 -0.58 15.69
N GLY A 8 -45.22 -1.44 15.50
CA GLY A 8 -44.86 -2.00 14.20
C GLY A 8 -44.12 -1.05 13.26
N ARG A 9 -43.52 0.03 13.79
CA ARG A 9 -42.53 0.84 13.08
C ARG A 9 -41.11 0.41 13.38
N ILE A 10 -40.24 0.57 12.38
CA ILE A 10 -38.80 0.33 12.49
C ILE A 10 -38.09 1.68 12.50
N ALA A 11 -37.29 1.94 13.54
CA ALA A 11 -36.67 3.24 13.79
C ALA A 11 -35.16 3.14 13.99
N LEU A 12 -34.36 3.84 13.18
CA LEU A 12 -32.91 3.93 13.32
C LEU A 12 -32.52 5.22 14.06
N VAL A 13 -31.80 5.09 15.18
CA VAL A 13 -31.31 6.24 15.97
C VAL A 13 -29.79 6.26 15.94
N THR A 14 -29.22 7.22 15.21
CA THR A 14 -27.77 7.39 15.11
C THR A 14 -27.19 8.03 16.37
N GLY A 15 -26.06 7.50 16.85
CA GLY A 15 -25.51 7.88 18.15
C GLY A 15 -26.47 7.56 19.31
N GLY A 16 -27.26 6.49 19.20
CA GLY A 16 -28.32 6.10 20.14
C GLY A 16 -27.86 5.71 21.56
N ALA A 17 -26.55 5.71 21.83
CA ALA A 17 -25.97 5.58 23.17
C ALA A 17 -25.59 6.93 23.82
N GLY A 18 -25.56 8.03 23.05
CA GLY A 18 -25.30 9.37 23.56
C GLY A 18 -26.53 9.96 24.29
N SER A 19 -26.30 10.91 25.21
CA SER A 19 -27.29 11.44 26.17
C SER A 19 -28.75 11.51 25.69
N VAL A 20 -29.05 12.28 24.63
CA VAL A 20 -30.42 12.43 24.10
C VAL A 20 -30.85 11.20 23.31
N GLY A 21 -29.96 10.66 22.45
CA GLY A 21 -30.20 9.46 21.66
C GLY A 21 -30.61 8.25 22.51
N ARG A 22 -30.05 8.08 23.71
CA ARG A 22 -30.42 7.04 24.67
C ARG A 22 -31.87 7.14 25.11
N VAL A 23 -32.33 8.34 25.45
CA VAL A 23 -33.72 8.59 25.86
C VAL A 23 -34.68 8.45 24.66
N VAL A 24 -34.27 8.87 23.46
CA VAL A 24 -35.05 8.66 22.22
C VAL A 24 -35.21 7.17 21.92
N VAL A 25 -34.15 6.36 22.03
CA VAL A 25 -34.21 4.90 21.84
C VAL A 25 -35.15 4.25 22.86
N GLU A 26 -35.01 4.59 24.14
CA GLU A 26 -35.87 4.07 25.20
C GLU A 26 -37.36 4.43 24.97
N ARG A 27 -37.67 5.70 24.70
CA ARG A 27 -39.05 6.18 24.52
C ARG A 27 -39.71 5.68 23.24
N LEU A 28 -38.96 5.48 22.14
CA LEU A 28 -39.49 4.86 20.93
C LEU A 28 -39.84 3.38 21.17
N ALA A 29 -38.96 2.64 21.83
CA ALA A 29 -39.15 1.22 22.12
C ALA A 29 -40.30 0.99 23.12
N GLU A 30 -40.38 1.78 24.19
CA GLU A 30 -41.51 1.79 25.14
C GLU A 30 -42.88 2.05 24.47
N ARG A 31 -42.90 2.79 23.34
CA ARG A 31 -44.12 3.06 22.56
C ARG A 31 -44.32 2.09 21.39
N GLY A 32 -43.57 0.99 21.34
CA GLY A 32 -43.79 -0.14 20.45
C GLY A 32 -43.05 -0.14 19.11
N ALA A 33 -42.02 0.69 18.93
CA ALA A 33 -41.12 0.58 17.79
C ALA A 33 -40.10 -0.56 17.97
N THR A 34 -39.71 -1.20 16.87
CA THR A 34 -38.42 -1.90 16.77
C THR A 34 -37.34 -0.84 16.59
N VAL A 35 -36.39 -0.74 17.52
CA VAL A 35 -35.39 0.33 17.52
C VAL A 35 -33.98 -0.19 17.24
N LEU A 36 -33.39 0.35 16.18
CA LEU A 36 -32.01 0.13 15.80
C LEU A 36 -31.16 1.24 16.43
N LEU A 37 -30.44 0.88 17.49
CA LEU A 37 -29.48 1.73 18.18
C LEU A 37 -28.17 1.73 17.38
N ASN A 38 -27.95 2.76 16.57
CA ASN A 38 -26.66 2.93 15.90
C ASN A 38 -25.63 3.60 16.84
N CYS A 39 -24.40 3.07 16.84
CA CYS A 39 -23.26 3.66 17.53
C CYS A 39 -21.94 3.36 16.80
N PHE A 40 -20.86 4.01 17.24
CA PHE A 40 -19.51 3.82 16.69
C PHE A 40 -18.47 3.83 17.82
N HIS A 41 -18.43 4.94 18.56
CA HIS A 41 -17.84 5.02 19.89
C HIS A 41 -18.78 4.37 20.94
N SER A 42 -18.23 3.94 22.07
CA SER A 42 -18.98 3.40 23.23
C SER A 42 -19.90 2.20 22.92
N TYR A 43 -19.44 1.29 22.05
CA TYR A 43 -20.19 0.11 21.59
C TYR A 43 -20.67 -0.80 22.74
N ASP A 44 -19.89 -0.95 23.80
CA ASP A 44 -20.26 -1.77 24.95
C ASP A 44 -21.37 -1.13 25.80
N SER A 45 -21.34 0.19 25.99
CA SER A 45 -22.45 0.93 26.61
C SER A 45 -23.73 0.84 25.76
N ALA A 46 -23.62 0.80 24.42
CA ALA A 46 -24.75 0.56 23.54
C ALA A 46 -25.32 -0.88 23.70
N LYS A 47 -24.43 -1.89 23.79
CA LYS A 47 -24.82 -3.28 24.09
C LYS A 47 -25.50 -3.41 25.46
N GLU A 48 -24.99 -2.75 26.50
CA GLU A 48 -25.59 -2.72 27.83
C GLU A 48 -26.98 -2.07 27.81
N GLN A 49 -27.12 -0.91 27.15
CA GLN A 49 -28.40 -0.23 26.98
C GLN A 49 -29.42 -1.11 26.26
N ALA A 50 -29.04 -1.72 25.13
CA ALA A 50 -29.92 -2.62 24.39
C ALA A 50 -30.29 -3.86 25.22
N ARG A 51 -29.32 -4.51 25.89
CA ARG A 51 -29.58 -5.63 26.83
C ARG A 51 -30.57 -5.25 27.94
N ALA A 52 -30.44 -4.06 28.52
CA ALA A 52 -31.33 -3.57 29.57
C ALA A 52 -32.75 -3.29 29.06
N LEU A 53 -32.91 -2.80 27.82
CA LEU A 53 -34.21 -2.56 27.19
C LEU A 53 -34.87 -3.88 26.72
N VAL A 54 -34.09 -4.80 26.14
CA VAL A 54 -34.55 -6.16 25.79
C VAL A 54 -34.94 -6.95 27.05
N GLY A 55 -34.20 -6.82 28.15
CA GLY A 55 -34.56 -7.38 29.46
C GLY A 55 -35.84 -6.79 30.07
N ARG A 56 -36.33 -5.66 29.56
CA ARG A 56 -37.65 -5.06 29.88
C ARG A 56 -38.75 -5.44 28.87
N GLY A 57 -38.45 -6.32 27.91
CA GLY A 57 -39.38 -6.78 26.87
C GLY A 57 -39.53 -5.84 25.66
N LEU A 58 -38.53 -5.00 25.39
CA LEU A 58 -38.55 -4.03 24.27
C LEU A 58 -37.64 -4.50 23.12
N ASP A 59 -38.06 -4.35 21.85
CA ASP A 59 -37.27 -4.77 20.68
C ASP A 59 -36.22 -3.69 20.32
N VAL A 60 -34.99 -3.88 20.81
CA VAL A 60 -33.85 -2.97 20.58
C VAL A 60 -32.62 -3.75 20.13
N ARG A 61 -32.05 -3.38 18.99
CA ARG A 61 -30.88 -4.02 18.36
C ARG A 61 -29.75 -3.01 18.20
N VAL A 62 -28.49 -3.44 18.22
CA VAL A 62 -27.32 -2.53 18.13
C VAL A 62 -26.62 -2.70 16.79
N VAL A 63 -26.52 -1.61 16.03
CA VAL A 63 -25.82 -1.57 14.74
C VAL A 63 -24.56 -0.72 14.87
N ARG A 64 -23.41 -1.19 14.37
CA ARG A 64 -22.10 -0.53 14.58
C ARG A 64 -21.57 0.11 13.30
N ALA A 65 -21.88 1.40 13.11
CA ALA A 65 -21.42 2.17 11.95
C ALA A 65 -21.14 3.64 12.29
N SER A 66 -20.06 4.19 11.75
CA SER A 66 -19.77 5.63 11.84
C SER A 66 -20.52 6.41 10.76
N VAL A 67 -21.38 7.34 11.16
CA VAL A 67 -22.01 8.28 10.21
C VAL A 67 -21.00 9.17 9.48
N ALA A 68 -19.77 9.29 10.00
CA ALA A 68 -18.68 10.02 9.35
C ALA A 68 -17.96 9.21 8.24
N ARG A 69 -18.35 7.95 7.98
CA ARG A 69 -17.74 7.07 6.98
C ARG A 69 -18.82 6.57 6.00
N PRO A 70 -18.90 7.08 4.75
CA PRO A 70 -20.04 6.79 3.86
C PRO A 70 -20.20 5.29 3.57
N ALA A 71 -19.11 4.55 3.35
CA ALA A 71 -19.15 3.09 3.15
C ALA A 71 -19.54 2.28 4.41
N GLN A 72 -19.61 2.88 5.60
CA GLN A 72 -20.25 2.25 6.78
C GLN A 72 -21.73 2.62 6.89
N VAL A 73 -22.12 3.82 6.45
CA VAL A 73 -23.53 4.22 6.33
C VAL A 73 -24.24 3.36 5.28
N GLU A 74 -23.62 3.18 4.11
CA GLU A 74 -24.11 2.36 3.01
C GLU A 74 -24.39 0.92 3.44
N ARG A 75 -23.42 0.24 4.07
CA ARG A 75 -23.63 -1.11 4.61
C ARG A 75 -24.68 -1.17 5.71
N MET A 76 -24.69 -0.21 6.65
CA MET A 76 -25.72 -0.14 7.68
C MET A 76 -27.13 -0.09 7.08
N PHE A 77 -27.35 0.64 5.98
CA PHE A 77 -28.66 0.65 5.32
C PHE A 77 -28.91 -0.57 4.43
N ALA A 78 -27.88 -1.19 3.84
CA ALA A 78 -28.02 -2.48 3.16
C ALA A 78 -28.46 -3.58 4.16
N GLU A 79 -27.75 -3.73 5.28
CA GLU A 79 -28.06 -4.65 6.39
C GLU A 79 -29.52 -4.48 6.88
N ILE A 80 -29.99 -3.23 7.02
CA ILE A 80 -31.38 -2.92 7.39
C ILE A 80 -32.37 -3.25 6.27
N GLY A 81 -31.97 -3.08 5.00
CA GLY A 81 -32.74 -3.53 3.84
C GLY A 81 -32.93 -5.04 3.82
N ASP A 82 -31.88 -5.80 4.09
CA ASP A 82 -31.89 -7.26 4.08
C ASP A 82 -32.62 -7.85 5.31
N GLU A 83 -32.43 -7.28 6.51
CA GLU A 83 -33.06 -7.76 7.75
C GLU A 83 -34.55 -7.37 7.85
N HIS A 84 -34.96 -6.24 7.26
CA HIS A 84 -36.28 -5.63 7.50
C HIS A 84 -37.08 -5.21 6.26
N GLY A 85 -36.46 -5.09 5.09
CA GLY A 85 -37.09 -4.67 3.83
C GLY A 85 -37.59 -3.22 3.77
N ARG A 86 -37.59 -2.49 4.88
CA ARG A 86 -38.09 -1.11 5.02
C ARG A 86 -37.60 -0.43 6.29
N LEU A 87 -37.76 0.88 6.35
CA LEU A 87 -37.55 1.72 7.53
C LEU A 87 -38.74 2.69 7.65
N ASP A 88 -39.16 3.04 8.86
CA ASP A 88 -40.24 4.03 9.05
C ASP A 88 -39.69 5.37 9.59
N ILE A 89 -38.66 5.33 10.44
CA ILE A 89 -38.11 6.50 11.14
C ILE A 89 -36.57 6.49 11.09
N LEU A 90 -35.97 7.65 10.79
CA LEU A 90 -34.54 7.93 10.92
C LEU A 90 -34.31 9.13 11.86
N VAL A 91 -33.59 8.93 12.95
CA VAL A 91 -33.14 10.02 13.84
C VAL A 91 -31.64 10.24 13.68
N ASN A 92 -31.29 11.40 13.12
CA ASN A 92 -29.92 11.87 12.96
C ASN A 92 -29.48 12.63 14.21
N ASN A 93 -29.09 11.89 15.25
CA ASN A 93 -28.64 12.39 16.55
C ASN A 93 -27.11 12.30 16.74
N ALA A 94 -26.40 11.50 15.94
CA ALA A 94 -24.94 11.44 15.97
C ALA A 94 -24.32 12.82 15.70
N ALA A 95 -23.32 13.20 16.50
CA ALA A 95 -22.62 14.47 16.36
C ALA A 95 -21.15 14.37 16.81
N ALA A 96 -20.32 15.23 16.24
CA ALA A 96 -18.97 15.55 16.70
C ALA A 96 -18.87 17.06 16.99
N GLY A 97 -17.88 17.45 17.79
CA GLY A 97 -17.64 18.83 18.16
C GLY A 97 -16.59 18.96 19.26
N SER A 98 -16.12 20.19 19.50
CA SER A 98 -15.21 20.53 20.60
C SER A 98 -15.43 21.99 20.98
N PHE A 99 -15.25 22.33 22.26
CA PHE A 99 -15.48 23.67 22.80
C PHE A 99 -14.16 24.44 22.90
N VAL A 100 -13.70 25.04 21.79
CA VAL A 100 -12.35 25.63 21.68
C VAL A 100 -12.39 27.14 21.37
N PRO A 101 -11.45 27.95 21.90
CA PRO A 101 -11.23 29.33 21.47
C PRO A 101 -11.04 29.49 19.97
N PHE A 102 -11.26 30.70 19.44
CA PHE A 102 -11.13 30.99 18.01
C PHE A 102 -9.75 30.62 17.44
N ASP A 103 -8.69 30.96 18.18
CA ASP A 103 -7.29 30.75 17.76
C ASP A 103 -6.86 29.27 17.80
N GLU A 104 -7.69 28.38 18.35
CA GLU A 104 -7.49 26.92 18.40
C GLU A 104 -8.30 26.17 17.31
N ILE A 105 -9.05 26.88 16.45
CA ILE A 105 -9.87 26.25 15.40
C ILE A 105 -8.99 25.87 14.19
N THR A 106 -8.74 24.57 14.04
CA THR A 106 -8.07 24.01 12.86
C THR A 106 -9.06 23.62 11.75
N GLU A 107 -8.57 23.54 10.51
CA GLU A 107 -9.35 22.98 9.39
C GLU A 107 -9.79 21.54 9.67
N GLU A 108 -8.93 20.70 10.25
CA GLU A 108 -9.27 19.32 10.64
C GLU A 108 -10.45 19.27 11.63
N LEU A 109 -10.48 20.17 12.62
CA LEU A 109 -11.58 20.25 13.58
C LEU A 109 -12.90 20.67 12.90
N LEU A 110 -12.85 21.63 11.98
CA LEU A 110 -14.01 22.05 11.19
C LEU A 110 -14.51 20.89 10.31
N ASP A 111 -13.62 20.24 9.56
CA ASP A 111 -13.99 19.20 8.59
C ASP A 111 -14.48 17.91 9.27
N ARG A 112 -13.88 17.52 10.41
CA ARG A 112 -14.35 16.41 11.27
C ARG A 112 -15.75 16.69 11.82
N THR A 113 -16.01 17.94 12.21
CA THR A 113 -17.31 18.40 12.72
C THR A 113 -18.36 18.41 11.60
N TYR A 114 -18.06 19.00 10.44
CA TYR A 114 -18.95 19.02 9.26
C TYR A 114 -19.22 17.62 8.70
N THR A 115 -18.21 16.76 8.67
CA THR A 115 -18.35 15.39 8.15
C THR A 115 -19.30 14.57 9.01
N THR A 116 -19.24 14.73 10.34
CA THR A 116 -20.18 14.04 11.24
C THR A 116 -21.56 14.71 11.25
N ASN A 117 -21.63 16.04 11.33
CA ASN A 117 -22.86 16.78 11.63
C ASN A 117 -23.70 17.15 10.39
N VAL A 118 -23.11 17.13 9.18
CA VAL A 118 -23.77 17.54 7.93
C VAL A 118 -23.64 16.47 6.85
N LYS A 119 -22.41 16.01 6.54
CA LYS A 119 -22.20 14.97 5.51
C LYS A 119 -22.84 13.64 5.94
N GLY A 120 -22.70 13.27 7.22
CA GLY A 120 -23.36 12.10 7.83
C GLY A 120 -24.88 12.06 7.64
N PRO A 121 -25.66 13.04 8.14
CA PRO A 121 -27.10 13.13 7.91
C PRO A 121 -27.51 13.13 6.43
N LEU A 122 -26.74 13.74 5.53
CA LEU A 122 -26.96 13.68 4.08
C LEU A 122 -26.78 12.26 3.52
N TRP A 123 -25.72 11.55 3.90
CA TRP A 123 -25.51 10.15 3.51
C TRP A 123 -26.61 9.26 4.10
N CYS A 124 -26.96 9.43 5.38
CA CYS A 124 -28.04 8.67 6.00
C CYS A 124 -29.37 8.89 5.29
N ALA A 125 -29.72 10.13 4.94
CA ALA A 125 -30.95 10.42 4.17
C ALA A 125 -30.92 9.79 2.76
N ARG A 126 -29.76 9.82 2.06
CA ARG A 126 -29.58 9.21 0.74
C ARG A 126 -29.82 7.71 0.77
N TYR A 127 -29.18 6.99 1.69
CA TYR A 127 -29.26 5.53 1.77
C TYR A 127 -30.55 5.05 2.45
N ALA A 128 -31.15 5.83 3.34
CA ALA A 128 -32.47 5.53 3.91
C ALA A 128 -33.63 5.75 2.93
N ARG A 129 -33.48 6.61 1.91
CA ARG A 129 -34.56 6.98 0.94
C ARG A 129 -35.38 5.79 0.43
N PRO A 130 -34.81 4.73 -0.17
CA PRO A 130 -35.61 3.59 -0.67
C PRO A 130 -36.36 2.85 0.45
N LEU A 131 -35.75 2.70 1.63
CA LEU A 131 -36.34 1.99 2.76
C LEU A 131 -37.46 2.80 3.44
N LEU A 132 -37.32 4.12 3.48
CA LEU A 132 -38.33 5.06 3.98
C LEU A 132 -39.52 5.17 3.02
N ALA A 133 -39.28 5.15 1.70
CA ALA A 133 -40.35 5.02 0.71
C ALA A 133 -41.12 3.69 0.86
N ALA A 134 -40.42 2.60 1.23
CA ALA A 134 -41.01 1.29 1.51
C ALA A 134 -41.83 1.21 2.83
N SER A 135 -41.96 2.29 3.60
CA SER A 135 -42.96 2.40 4.70
C SER A 135 -44.41 2.25 4.20
N GLY A 136 -44.65 2.43 2.90
CA GLY A 136 -45.94 2.24 2.26
C GLY A 136 -46.88 3.43 2.46
N GLY A 137 -48.17 3.17 2.70
CA GLY A 137 -49.21 4.21 2.80
C GLY A 137 -49.12 5.16 4.01
N ARG A 138 -48.04 5.10 4.81
CA ARG A 138 -47.81 5.91 6.01
C ARG A 138 -46.75 7.00 5.83
N GLY A 139 -45.81 6.82 4.90
CA GLY A 139 -44.69 7.73 4.68
C GLY A 139 -43.59 7.61 5.74
N GLY A 140 -42.34 7.90 5.34
CA GLY A 140 -41.19 7.90 6.23
C GLY A 140 -41.01 9.22 6.99
N ALA A 141 -40.28 9.19 8.11
CA ALA A 141 -39.91 10.39 8.86
C ALA A 141 -38.38 10.45 9.12
N ILE A 142 -37.77 11.60 8.82
CA ILE A 142 -36.38 11.92 9.18
C ILE A 142 -36.39 13.08 10.18
N VAL A 143 -35.74 12.90 11.34
CA VAL A 143 -35.57 13.95 12.36
C VAL A 143 -34.09 14.21 12.61
N ASN A 144 -33.63 15.41 12.27
CA ASN A 144 -32.27 15.88 12.49
C ASN A 144 -32.16 16.57 13.86
N VAL A 145 -31.24 16.14 14.73
CA VAL A 145 -31.04 16.78 16.04
C VAL A 145 -30.04 17.93 15.92
N SER A 146 -30.52 19.13 16.25
CA SER A 146 -29.79 20.38 16.23
C SER A 146 -29.63 20.96 17.64
N SER A 147 -29.07 22.16 17.74
CA SER A 147 -28.91 22.93 18.97
C SER A 147 -29.09 24.41 18.68
N LEU A 148 -29.52 25.19 19.68
CA LEU A 148 -29.72 26.64 19.61
C LEU A 148 -28.46 27.41 19.15
N GLY A 149 -27.27 26.80 19.20
CA GLY A 149 -26.06 27.33 18.55
C GLY A 149 -26.11 27.40 17.01
N ALA A 150 -27.19 26.93 16.37
CA ALA A 150 -27.49 27.15 14.96
C ALA A 150 -28.05 28.55 14.66
N THR A 151 -28.62 29.23 15.67
CA THR A 151 -29.31 30.53 15.54
C THR A 151 -28.86 31.58 16.55
N THR A 152 -28.28 31.16 17.67
CA THR A 152 -27.50 32.01 18.58
C THR A 152 -26.01 31.64 18.48
N THR A 153 -25.10 32.55 18.81
CA THR A 153 -23.67 32.38 18.61
C THR A 153 -22.89 32.34 19.94
N PRO A 154 -22.99 31.26 20.72
CA PRO A 154 -22.19 31.11 21.93
C PRO A 154 -20.69 31.04 21.60
N ALA A 155 -19.87 31.68 22.43
CA ALA A 155 -18.41 31.62 22.29
C ALA A 155 -17.89 30.18 22.38
N ASN A 156 -16.75 29.94 21.76
CA ASN A 156 -16.04 28.65 21.71
C ASN A 156 -16.83 27.48 21.07
N TYR A 157 -17.96 27.76 20.41
CA TYR A 157 -18.83 26.75 19.80
C TYR A 157 -18.82 26.78 18.26
N LEU A 158 -17.99 27.61 17.63
CA LEU A 158 -18.06 27.96 16.20
C LEU A 158 -18.15 26.73 15.27
N PRO A 159 -17.27 25.70 15.34
CA PRO A 159 -17.37 24.53 14.46
C PRO A 159 -18.72 23.83 14.58
N VAL A 160 -19.24 23.71 15.80
CA VAL A 160 -20.49 22.99 16.09
C VAL A 160 -21.69 23.82 15.65
N GLY A 161 -21.77 25.08 16.07
CA GLY A 161 -22.88 25.98 15.75
C GLY A 161 -23.06 26.17 14.24
N VAL A 162 -21.97 26.45 13.51
CA VAL A 162 -21.98 26.59 12.05
C VAL A 162 -22.41 25.28 11.37
N SER A 163 -21.93 24.12 11.84
CA SER A 163 -22.38 22.82 11.31
C SER A 163 -23.86 22.52 11.60
N LYS A 164 -24.42 23.01 12.72
CA LYS A 164 -25.85 22.85 13.04
C LYS A 164 -26.74 23.81 12.26
N ALA A 165 -26.29 25.04 11.98
CA ALA A 165 -26.95 25.93 11.02
C ALA A 165 -27.00 25.30 9.62
N ALA A 166 -25.91 24.67 9.18
CA ALA A 166 -25.85 23.92 7.93
C ALA A 166 -26.78 22.68 7.94
N LEU A 167 -26.92 21.98 9.06
CA LEU A 167 -27.87 20.86 9.23
C LEU A 167 -29.33 21.33 9.18
N GLU A 168 -29.68 22.46 9.78
CA GLU A 168 -31.03 23.05 9.68
C GLU A 168 -31.34 23.55 8.26
N ALA A 169 -30.33 24.03 7.52
CA ALA A 169 -30.47 24.32 6.09
C ALA A 169 -30.68 23.05 5.25
N LEU A 170 -29.84 22.03 5.43
CA LEU A 170 -29.96 20.71 4.78
C LEU A 170 -31.34 20.07 5.05
N THR A 171 -31.87 20.21 6.26
CA THR A 171 -33.23 19.75 6.63
C THR A 171 -34.30 20.34 5.70
N ARG A 172 -34.21 21.63 5.35
CA ARG A 172 -35.18 22.29 4.45
C ARG A 172 -35.08 21.79 3.01
N TYR A 173 -33.88 21.58 2.51
CA TYR A 173 -33.69 21.03 1.16
C TYR A 173 -34.16 19.57 1.07
N LEU A 174 -33.75 18.70 2.00
CA LEU A 174 -34.21 17.31 2.03
C LEU A 174 -35.74 17.18 2.19
N ALA A 175 -36.39 18.12 2.89
CA ALA A 175 -37.85 18.15 3.01
C ALA A 175 -38.59 18.48 1.71
N ALA A 176 -37.93 19.14 0.75
CA ALA A 176 -38.46 19.37 -0.59
C ALA A 176 -38.12 18.20 -1.53
N GLU A 177 -36.83 17.81 -1.59
CA GLU A 177 -36.31 16.77 -2.48
C GLU A 177 -36.89 15.37 -2.23
N LEU A 178 -37.31 15.07 -0.99
CA LEU A 178 -37.86 13.76 -0.60
C LEU A 178 -39.40 13.77 -0.42
N ALA A 179 -40.07 14.88 -0.78
CA ALA A 179 -41.52 15.01 -0.65
C ALA A 179 -42.29 14.04 -1.56
N GLU A 180 -41.76 13.73 -2.75
CA GLU A 180 -42.39 12.83 -3.73
C GLU A 180 -42.51 11.39 -3.20
N ASP A 181 -41.52 10.92 -2.44
CA ASP A 181 -41.51 9.63 -1.74
C ASP A 181 -42.39 9.61 -0.48
N ARG A 182 -43.07 10.73 -0.17
CA ARG A 182 -43.82 10.98 1.07
C ARG A 182 -42.95 10.90 2.33
N ILE A 183 -41.68 11.29 2.24
CA ILE A 183 -40.76 11.35 3.38
C ILE A 183 -40.80 12.75 3.99
N ARG A 184 -41.20 12.86 5.26
CA ARG A 184 -41.15 14.13 6.01
C ARG A 184 -39.77 14.32 6.63
N VAL A 185 -39.20 15.51 6.52
CA VAL A 185 -37.87 15.80 7.08
C VAL A 185 -37.96 17.05 7.95
N ASN A 186 -37.59 16.95 9.23
CA ASN A 186 -37.65 18.04 10.20
C ASN A 186 -36.41 18.06 11.09
N ALA A 187 -36.22 19.16 11.83
CA ALA A 187 -35.19 19.28 12.85
C ALA A 187 -35.79 19.53 14.23
N ALA A 188 -35.18 18.93 15.25
CA ALA A 188 -35.44 19.21 16.66
C ALA A 188 -34.23 19.96 17.22
N SER A 189 -34.39 21.22 17.61
CA SER A 189 -33.32 22.09 18.12
C SER A 189 -33.57 22.41 19.59
N CYS A 190 -32.53 22.60 20.40
CA CYS A 190 -32.66 22.77 21.86
C CYS A 190 -31.78 23.87 22.45
N GLY A 191 -32.23 24.46 23.54
CA GLY A 191 -31.37 25.24 24.44
C GLY A 191 -30.35 24.35 25.18
N LEU A 192 -29.60 24.93 26.12
CA LEU A 192 -28.62 24.18 26.90
C LEU A 192 -29.31 23.09 27.74
N ILE A 193 -28.87 21.84 27.58
CA ILE A 193 -29.34 20.67 28.32
C ILE A 193 -28.35 20.34 29.45
N ASP A 194 -28.87 20.03 30.63
CA ASP A 194 -28.06 19.56 31.77
C ASP A 194 -27.66 18.10 31.56
N ASN A 195 -26.51 17.88 30.93
CA ASN A 195 -25.92 16.57 30.66
C ASN A 195 -24.37 16.68 30.55
N PRO A 196 -23.63 15.56 30.49
CA PRO A 196 -22.16 15.59 30.44
C PRO A 196 -21.56 16.35 29.26
N VAL A 197 -22.26 16.50 28.14
CA VAL A 197 -21.78 17.28 26.98
C VAL A 197 -22.02 18.78 27.20
N GLY A 198 -23.15 19.16 27.81
CA GLY A 198 -23.38 20.53 28.26
C GLY A 198 -22.36 21.00 29.31
N GLN A 199 -21.93 20.09 30.18
CA GLN A 199 -20.91 20.34 31.20
C GLN A 199 -19.49 20.59 30.65
N MET A 200 -19.26 20.36 29.34
CA MET A 200 -17.99 20.67 28.67
C MET A 200 -17.86 22.14 28.21
N PHE A 201 -18.91 22.96 28.36
CA PHE A 201 -18.81 24.40 28.08
C PHE A 201 -17.81 25.08 29.05
N PRO A 202 -16.87 25.91 28.56
CA PRO A 202 -16.02 26.74 29.41
C PRO A 202 -16.85 27.61 30.36
N ALA A 203 -16.43 27.70 31.63
CA ALA A 203 -17.17 28.35 32.71
C ALA A 203 -18.63 27.86 32.87
N PHE A 204 -18.88 26.54 32.72
CA PHE A 204 -20.23 25.95 32.76
C PHE A 204 -21.09 26.41 33.95
N THR A 205 -20.53 26.62 35.14
CA THR A 205 -21.27 27.12 36.32
C THR A 205 -21.96 28.46 36.03
N ASP A 206 -21.22 29.41 35.44
CA ASP A 206 -21.72 30.75 35.14
C ASP A 206 -22.64 30.71 33.92
N VAL A 207 -22.30 29.92 32.90
CA VAL A 207 -23.16 29.69 31.72
C VAL A 207 -24.51 29.09 32.16
N ARG A 208 -24.51 28.12 33.08
CA ARG A 208 -25.70 27.50 33.67
C ARG A 208 -26.52 28.50 34.47
N ALA A 209 -25.90 29.26 35.36
CA ALA A 209 -26.58 30.28 36.18
C ALA A 209 -27.26 31.35 35.30
N ASN A 210 -26.51 31.92 34.34
CA ASN A 210 -27.03 32.94 33.41
C ASN A 210 -28.13 32.38 32.51
N THR A 211 -27.99 31.16 32.00
CA THR A 211 -29.03 30.50 31.18
C THR A 211 -30.30 30.26 32.00
N VAL A 212 -30.17 29.75 33.23
CA VAL A 212 -31.31 29.52 34.14
C VAL A 212 -32.04 30.82 34.48
N ALA A 213 -31.32 31.93 34.68
CA ALA A 213 -31.92 33.24 34.94
C ALA A 213 -32.61 33.86 33.71
N ALA A 214 -32.06 33.64 32.51
CA ALA A 214 -32.61 34.15 31.25
C ALA A 214 -33.85 33.36 30.79
N THR A 215 -33.84 32.03 30.93
CA THR A 215 -34.94 31.13 30.55
C THR A 215 -36.19 31.39 31.43
N PRO A 216 -37.35 31.76 30.86
CA PRO A 216 -38.61 31.97 31.60
C PRO A 216 -39.07 30.78 32.46
N LEU A 217 -38.75 29.54 32.07
CA LEU A 217 -39.03 28.33 32.86
C LEU A 217 -38.04 28.07 34.03
N ALA A 218 -37.07 28.96 34.26
CA ALA A 218 -36.14 28.93 35.39
C ALA A 218 -35.36 27.60 35.57
N ARG A 219 -35.02 26.93 34.46
CA ARG A 219 -34.22 25.70 34.44
C ARG A 219 -33.49 25.50 33.12
N LEU A 220 -32.47 24.64 33.12
CA LEU A 220 -31.95 24.06 31.87
C LEU A 220 -32.94 23.02 31.29
N GLY A 221 -32.74 22.70 30.01
CA GLY A 221 -33.38 21.54 29.39
C GLY A 221 -32.86 20.22 29.99
N ARG A 222 -33.65 19.17 29.87
CA ARG A 222 -33.27 17.78 30.17
C ARG A 222 -33.29 16.95 28.88
N PRO A 223 -32.57 15.82 28.80
CA PRO A 223 -32.61 14.96 27.61
C PRO A 223 -34.03 14.54 27.20
N GLU A 224 -34.93 14.37 28.16
CA GLU A 224 -36.35 14.04 27.94
C GLU A 224 -37.11 15.16 27.21
N ASP A 225 -36.83 16.44 27.50
CA ASP A 225 -37.54 17.58 26.89
C ASP A 225 -37.35 17.59 25.37
N LEU A 226 -36.12 17.31 24.91
CA LEU A 226 -35.80 17.21 23.48
C LEU A 226 -36.26 15.87 22.89
N ALA A 227 -36.15 14.77 23.64
CA ALA A 227 -36.59 13.46 23.16
C ALA A 227 -38.09 13.46 22.81
N GLU A 228 -38.94 14.10 23.61
CA GLU A 228 -40.38 14.22 23.30
C GLU A 228 -40.66 15.05 22.03
N VAL A 229 -39.84 16.06 21.71
CA VAL A 229 -39.92 16.79 20.43
C VAL A 229 -39.50 15.90 19.26
N VAL A 230 -38.43 15.11 19.42
CA VAL A 230 -37.98 14.14 18.41
C VAL A 230 -39.06 13.09 18.15
N LEU A 231 -39.70 12.57 19.20
CA LEU A 231 -40.81 11.61 19.07
C LEU A 231 -42.04 12.27 18.40
N PHE A 232 -42.42 13.49 18.78
CA PHE A 232 -43.51 14.21 18.11
C PHE A 232 -43.25 14.37 16.60
N LEU A 233 -42.05 14.79 16.21
CA LEU A 233 -41.66 14.91 14.80
C LEU A 233 -41.55 13.57 14.06
N SER A 234 -41.35 12.48 14.79
CA SER A 234 -41.33 11.11 14.23
C SER A 234 -42.73 10.48 14.11
N SER A 235 -43.75 10.99 14.78
CA SER A 235 -45.10 10.41 14.81
C SER A 235 -46.07 11.05 13.79
N GLU A 236 -47.24 10.45 13.60
CA GLU A 236 -48.31 10.99 12.74
C GLU A 236 -48.85 12.34 13.23
N ARG A 237 -48.64 12.69 14.50
CA ARG A 237 -49.13 13.94 15.10
C ARG A 237 -48.45 15.17 14.51
N SER A 238 -47.30 14.99 13.87
CA SER A 238 -46.60 16.00 13.08
C SER A 238 -46.78 15.81 11.56
N GLY A 239 -47.77 15.03 11.11
CA GLY A 239 -48.00 14.71 9.69
C GLY A 239 -48.13 15.93 8.75
N TRP A 240 -48.54 17.08 9.28
CA TRP A 240 -48.60 18.37 8.56
C TRP A 240 -47.35 19.26 8.75
N VAL A 241 -46.24 18.68 9.21
CA VAL A 241 -44.97 19.38 9.50
C VAL A 241 -43.85 18.74 8.69
N THR A 242 -43.26 19.50 7.77
CA THR A 242 -42.04 19.15 7.03
C THR A 242 -41.21 20.40 6.76
N GLY A 243 -39.89 20.26 6.68
CA GLY A 243 -38.91 21.34 6.51
C GLY A 243 -38.74 22.23 7.74
N GLN A 244 -39.41 21.95 8.86
CA GLN A 244 -39.43 22.84 10.02
C GLN A 244 -38.35 22.48 11.04
N THR A 245 -37.88 23.50 11.76
CA THR A 245 -37.06 23.34 12.96
C THR A 245 -37.92 23.69 14.17
N VAL A 246 -38.19 22.71 15.03
CA VAL A 246 -38.91 22.92 16.30
C VAL A 246 -37.90 23.16 17.41
N LEU A 247 -38.00 24.32 18.07
CA LEU A 247 -37.10 24.73 19.14
C LEU A 247 -37.68 24.40 20.53
N ALA A 248 -36.87 23.76 21.38
CA ALA A 248 -37.14 23.52 22.79
C ALA A 248 -36.04 24.11 23.68
N ASP A 249 -36.22 25.37 24.09
CA ASP A 249 -35.25 26.16 24.86
C ASP A 249 -35.80 26.71 26.19
N GLY A 250 -37.05 26.37 26.54
CA GLY A 250 -37.75 26.91 27.71
C GLY A 250 -38.10 28.40 27.62
N GLY A 251 -38.03 29.00 26.43
CA GLY A 251 -38.25 30.43 26.18
C GLY A 251 -37.01 31.31 26.29
N LEU A 252 -35.79 30.73 26.30
CA LEU A 252 -34.51 31.47 26.33
C LEU A 252 -34.41 32.51 25.19
N THR A 253 -34.87 32.16 23.99
CA THR A 253 -34.95 33.04 22.81
C THR A 253 -35.96 34.18 22.91
N LEU A 254 -36.80 34.23 23.96
CA LEU A 254 -37.65 35.38 24.25
C LEU A 254 -36.87 36.57 24.86
N LEU A 255 -35.56 36.41 25.08
CA LEU A 255 -34.64 37.46 25.57
C LEU A 255 -35.15 38.17 26.84
N ARG A 256 -35.82 37.42 27.72
CA ARG A 256 -36.53 37.96 28.90
C ARG A 256 -35.63 38.81 29.80
N SER A 257 -34.36 38.44 29.94
CA SER A 257 -33.35 39.20 30.71
C SER A 257 -32.99 40.57 30.11
N ALA A 258 -33.23 40.78 28.81
CA ALA A 258 -33.03 42.05 28.12
C ALA A 258 -34.34 42.82 27.85
N MET A 259 -35.49 42.14 27.86
CA MET A 259 -36.80 42.68 27.45
C MET A 259 -37.85 42.73 28.59
N SER A 260 -37.49 42.42 29.82
CA SER A 260 -38.39 42.52 30.99
C SER A 260 -37.63 42.97 32.23
N PRO A 261 -38.31 43.61 33.21
CA PRO A 261 -37.68 43.93 34.49
C PRO A 261 -37.09 42.69 35.14
N THR A 262 -35.90 42.82 35.72
CA THR A 262 -35.29 41.78 36.56
C THR A 262 -36.24 41.46 37.70
N ARG A 263 -36.63 40.18 37.79
CA ARG A 263 -37.36 39.66 38.94
C ARG A 263 -36.36 39.54 40.08
N GLU A 264 -36.60 40.20 41.21
CA GLU A 264 -35.81 39.98 42.41
C GLU A 264 -35.83 38.47 42.76
N PRO A 265 -34.70 37.88 43.16
CA PRO A 265 -34.66 36.47 43.53
C PRO A 265 -35.58 36.25 44.73
N ALA A 266 -36.39 35.18 44.68
CA ALA A 266 -37.24 34.82 45.81
C ALA A 266 -36.36 34.38 46.99
N GLU A 267 -36.64 34.90 48.17
CA GLU A 267 -35.90 34.56 49.40
C GLU A 267 -36.03 33.06 49.72
N GLU A 268 -34.91 32.34 49.69
CA GLU A 268 -34.84 31.03 50.36
C GLU A 268 -34.77 31.26 51.88
N ALA A 269 -35.70 30.68 52.61
CA ALA A 269 -35.96 31.07 53.98
C ALA A 269 -35.09 30.35 55.02
N SER A 270 -34.52 31.13 55.95
CA SER A 270 -33.99 30.72 57.27
C SER A 270 -32.67 29.91 57.23
N THR A 271 -31.55 30.42 57.77
CA THR A 271 -31.36 30.94 59.13
C THR A 271 -30.12 31.85 59.25
N SER A 272 -30.14 32.82 60.19
CA SER A 272 -29.01 33.52 60.91
C SER A 272 -27.62 33.65 60.25
N GLU A 273 -26.90 34.79 60.29
CA GLU A 273 -26.92 35.92 61.24
C GLU A 273 -26.10 37.14 60.70
N THR A 274 -26.52 38.41 60.95
CA THR A 274 -25.74 39.70 61.04
C THR A 274 -24.64 40.08 60.01
N GLU A 275 -24.36 41.34 59.60
CA GLU A 275 -24.78 42.69 60.06
C GLU A 275 -24.60 43.83 59.00
N THR A 276 -25.50 44.82 58.99
CA THR A 276 -25.38 46.29 58.67
C THR A 276 -24.68 46.93 57.41
N VAL A 277 -25.50 47.73 56.69
CA VAL A 277 -25.29 49.15 56.20
C VAL A 277 -24.69 49.49 54.80
N SER A 278 -25.63 49.75 53.86
CA SER A 278 -25.83 50.83 52.85
C SER A 278 -24.71 51.66 52.14
N PRO A 279 -24.87 51.96 50.81
CA PRO A 279 -24.15 53.01 50.02
C PRO A 279 -24.96 54.35 49.98
N PRO A 280 -24.78 55.36 49.05
CA PRO A 280 -25.17 55.28 47.60
C PRO A 280 -24.57 56.32 46.55
N LEU A 281 -24.92 56.17 45.25
CA LEU A 281 -25.09 57.20 44.15
C LEU A 281 -23.86 58.03 43.63
N ASP A 282 -23.79 58.63 42.41
CA ASP A 282 -24.70 58.82 41.25
C ASP A 282 -23.95 58.93 39.86
N SER A 283 -24.53 59.58 38.83
CA SER A 283 -24.31 59.38 37.38
C SER A 283 -24.16 60.70 36.52
N PRO A 284 -24.63 60.86 35.24
CA PRO A 284 -24.03 60.40 33.95
C PRO A 284 -23.88 61.50 32.82
N LYS A 285 -23.28 61.16 31.64
CA LYS A 285 -23.77 61.40 30.22
C LYS A 285 -22.76 61.81 29.11
N VAL A 286 -22.71 60.99 28.04
CA VAL A 286 -22.93 61.29 26.57
C VAL A 286 -22.15 62.42 25.84
N SER A 287 -21.41 62.09 24.75
CA SER A 287 -21.62 62.61 23.35
C SER A 287 -20.40 62.53 22.38
N ALA A 288 -20.55 61.74 21.30
CA ALA A 288 -20.16 61.96 19.88
C ALA A 288 -18.75 62.44 19.38
N ALA A 289 -18.15 61.57 18.53
CA ALA A 289 -17.80 61.79 17.11
C ALA A 289 -16.47 62.43 16.59
N HIS A 290 -15.85 61.70 15.64
CA HIS A 290 -15.12 62.14 14.42
C HIS A 290 -13.76 62.89 14.51
N GLY A 291 -12.66 62.13 14.41
CA GLY A 291 -11.93 61.93 13.14
C GLY A 291 -11.07 63.05 12.50
N SER A 292 -9.76 62.77 12.32
CA SER A 292 -8.93 63.17 11.17
C SER A 292 -7.60 62.37 11.19
N SER A 293 -6.79 62.44 10.12
CA SER A 293 -5.71 61.48 9.84
C SER A 293 -4.33 62.11 9.61
N ASP A 294 -3.33 61.22 9.48
CA ASP A 294 -2.04 61.37 8.79
C ASP A 294 -1.04 62.45 9.23
N THR A 295 0.15 62.00 9.64
CA THR A 295 1.34 62.05 8.75
C THR A 295 2.47 61.17 9.30
N ALA A 296 3.37 60.72 8.43
CA ALA A 296 4.50 59.85 8.78
C ALA A 296 5.85 60.52 8.48
N THR A 297 6.95 60.04 9.08
CA THR A 297 8.14 59.51 8.34
C THR A 297 9.33 59.13 9.24
N ALA A 298 10.01 58.05 8.83
CA ALA A 298 11.46 57.76 8.90
C ALA A 298 12.26 57.75 10.22
N GLY A 299 13.14 56.74 10.36
CA GLY A 299 14.20 56.65 11.37
C GLY A 299 14.74 55.22 11.51
N GLU A 300 15.91 54.93 10.92
CA GLU A 300 16.54 53.58 10.90
C GLU A 300 17.64 53.39 11.97
N ALA A 301 18.14 52.14 12.01
CA ALA A 301 19.51 51.71 12.38
C ALA A 301 19.83 51.29 13.84
N SER A 302 19.84 49.96 14.03
CA SER A 302 20.97 49.13 14.51
C SER A 302 21.80 49.55 15.75
N LEU A 303 21.92 48.65 16.75
CA LEU A 303 23.17 47.94 17.12
C LEU A 303 23.00 47.09 18.42
N SER A 304 23.87 46.10 18.60
CA SER A 304 24.09 45.30 19.84
C SER A 304 25.57 45.48 20.29
N PRO A 305 26.15 44.74 21.27
CA PRO A 305 25.63 43.82 22.32
C PRO A 305 26.17 44.15 23.75
N ALA A 306 25.92 43.30 24.77
CA ALA A 306 26.85 43.05 25.91
C ALA A 306 26.38 41.93 26.90
N GLU A 307 27.33 41.32 27.61
CA GLU A 307 27.28 40.06 28.37
C GLU A 307 27.00 40.16 29.90
N ALA A 308 26.31 39.15 30.46
CA ALA A 308 26.64 38.35 31.68
C ALA A 308 26.94 39.08 33.05
N PRO A 309 27.43 38.44 34.16
CA PRO A 309 27.65 37.00 34.48
C PRO A 309 27.27 36.50 35.92
N ALA A 310 27.57 35.21 36.19
CA ALA A 310 27.92 34.53 37.48
C ALA A 310 26.82 34.06 38.47
N GLY A 311 27.00 32.96 39.24
CA GLY A 311 27.99 31.86 39.12
C GLY A 311 28.34 31.05 40.41
N ARG A 312 28.84 29.80 40.24
CA ARG A 312 29.44 28.84 41.23
C ARG A 312 28.44 28.17 42.21
N GLY A 313 28.63 26.94 42.76
CA GLY A 313 29.69 25.90 42.70
C GLY A 313 29.94 25.30 44.13
N PRO A 314 30.83 24.32 44.39
CA PRO A 314 31.42 23.23 43.57
C PRO A 314 31.46 21.83 44.29
N GLY A 315 32.11 20.80 43.70
CA GLY A 315 32.52 19.56 44.42
C GLY A 315 33.31 18.55 43.56
N ARG A 316 34.50 18.11 43.99
CA ARG A 316 35.42 17.20 43.25
C ARG A 316 36.58 16.66 44.11
N THR A 317 36.94 15.37 43.99
CA THR A 317 38.24 14.67 44.28
C THR A 317 37.99 13.15 44.45
N THR A 318 38.84 12.16 44.15
CA THR A 318 40.06 11.95 43.30
C THR A 318 40.21 10.42 43.05
N ALA A 319 41.14 9.96 42.20
CA ALA A 319 41.29 8.55 41.79
C ALA A 319 42.40 7.77 42.54
N ASP A 320 42.47 6.43 42.42
CA ASP A 320 43.74 5.74 42.05
C ASP A 320 43.64 4.26 41.53
N THR A 321 44.67 3.85 40.77
CA THR A 321 45.29 2.52 40.46
C THR A 321 44.56 1.14 40.49
N THR A 322 44.52 0.51 39.28
CA THR A 322 44.95 -0.88 38.87
C THR A 322 44.38 -2.20 39.49
N PRO A 323 44.50 -3.39 38.80
CA PRO A 323 43.60 -4.54 38.98
C PRO A 323 44.24 -5.90 39.36
N ALA A 324 43.44 -6.92 39.74
CA ALA A 324 43.74 -8.35 39.49
C ALA A 324 42.60 -9.38 39.80
N ARG A 325 42.63 -10.50 39.04
CA ARG A 325 42.34 -11.92 39.40
C ARG A 325 40.91 -12.48 39.65
N ARG A 326 40.57 -13.42 38.74
CA ARG A 326 39.86 -14.71 39.01
C ARG A 326 40.51 -15.54 40.14
N PRO A 327 39.76 -16.51 40.70
CA PRO A 327 40.23 -17.89 40.91
C PRO A 327 39.67 -18.86 39.85
N ALA A 328 40.34 -19.99 39.64
CA ALA A 328 39.92 -21.09 38.76
C ALA A 328 40.56 -22.42 39.22
N THR A 329 39.99 -23.55 38.79
CA THR A 329 40.62 -24.89 38.91
C THR A 329 40.40 -25.72 37.64
N ARG A 330 41.26 -26.74 37.47
CA ARG A 330 41.55 -27.61 36.30
C ARG A 330 41.99 -28.99 36.90
N PRO A 331 42.63 -29.97 36.19
CA PRO A 331 42.99 -30.16 34.77
C PRO A 331 42.32 -31.46 34.20
N THR A 332 42.69 -32.13 33.09
CA THR A 332 43.89 -32.29 32.22
C THR A 332 43.47 -32.35 30.72
N THR A 333 44.25 -32.72 29.67
CA THR A 333 45.65 -33.19 29.47
C THR A 333 46.18 -32.71 28.09
N VAL A 334 47.44 -33.05 27.74
CA VAL A 334 48.10 -33.01 26.40
C VAL A 334 49.05 -34.26 26.31
N PRO A 335 49.87 -34.60 25.27
CA PRO A 335 50.68 -33.78 24.32
C PRO A 335 50.53 -34.15 22.79
N GLU A 336 50.76 -33.24 21.82
CA GLU A 336 52.00 -32.88 21.04
C GLU A 336 52.49 -33.89 19.97
N LEU A 337 52.72 -33.43 18.72
CA LEU A 337 54.04 -33.30 18.05
C LEU A 337 53.91 -32.81 16.57
N ASP A 338 55.04 -32.45 15.93
CA ASP A 338 55.13 -31.45 14.84
C ASP A 338 55.70 -31.94 13.47
N ASP A 339 55.63 -31.03 12.47
CA ASP A 339 56.55 -30.77 11.32
C ASP A 339 56.66 -31.67 10.03
N GLU A 340 57.19 -30.99 8.98
CA GLU A 340 57.75 -31.44 7.67
C GLU A 340 56.82 -32.00 6.54
N GLU A 341 57.08 -31.83 5.22
CA GLU A 341 57.76 -30.75 4.44
C GLU A 341 57.35 -30.79 2.92
N PHE A 342 58.17 -30.25 2.00
CA PHE A 342 57.90 -29.83 0.61
C PHE A 342 57.87 -30.93 -0.50
N LEU A 343 56.91 -30.83 -1.46
CA LEU A 343 57.05 -30.77 -2.95
C LEU A 343 57.96 -31.77 -3.76
N PRO A 344 58.08 -31.75 -5.13
CA PRO A 344 57.23 -31.23 -6.23
C PRO A 344 57.04 -32.18 -7.47
N ALA A 345 56.34 -31.66 -8.51
CA ALA A 345 56.61 -31.79 -9.97
C ALA A 345 56.15 -33.01 -10.81
N GLY A 346 55.72 -32.70 -12.05
CA GLY A 346 55.43 -33.62 -13.17
C GLY A 346 54.64 -32.93 -14.29
N GLU A 347 55.13 -32.88 -15.53
CA GLU A 347 54.68 -31.94 -16.58
C GLU A 347 54.35 -32.62 -17.93
N THR A 348 53.45 -32.02 -18.74
CA THR A 348 53.20 -32.24 -20.20
C THR A 348 52.67 -33.61 -20.71
N ALA A 349 52.18 -33.79 -21.97
CA ALA A 349 51.25 -33.00 -22.83
C ALA A 349 50.90 -33.77 -24.16
N VAL A 350 49.88 -33.29 -24.91
CA VAL A 350 49.60 -33.48 -26.37
C VAL A 350 49.07 -34.83 -26.95
N CYS A 351 47.77 -34.82 -27.33
CA CYS A 351 47.11 -35.19 -28.61
C CYS A 351 47.42 -36.48 -29.45
N GLY A 352 46.41 -37.03 -30.16
CA GLY A 352 46.57 -38.05 -31.23
C GLY A 352 45.27 -38.68 -31.82
N ASP A 353 45.00 -38.43 -33.11
CA ASP A 353 43.74 -38.60 -33.89
C ASP A 353 43.10 -40.00 -34.16
N VAL A 354 41.75 -39.99 -34.23
CA VAL A 354 40.80 -40.49 -35.29
C VAL A 354 41.12 -41.73 -36.17
N LEU A 355 40.19 -42.72 -36.25
CA LEU A 355 39.53 -43.24 -37.50
C LEU A 355 38.54 -44.43 -37.30
N LEU A 356 37.69 -44.68 -38.32
CA LEU A 356 36.60 -45.70 -38.45
C LEU A 356 36.99 -46.76 -39.55
N PRO A 357 36.14 -47.69 -40.11
CA PRO A 357 34.72 -48.03 -39.87
C PRO A 357 34.28 -49.55 -40.03
N ASP A 358 32.98 -49.82 -39.82
CA ASP A 358 32.02 -50.68 -40.60
C ASP A 358 31.91 -52.24 -40.52
N THR A 359 30.68 -52.70 -40.83
CA THR A 359 30.17 -53.96 -41.43
C THR A 359 29.38 -55.04 -40.63
N ALA A 360 28.06 -55.07 -40.91
CA ALA A 360 27.18 -56.23 -41.19
C ALA A 360 26.57 -57.14 -40.09
N ALA A 361 25.30 -57.52 -40.31
CA ALA A 361 24.49 -58.50 -39.56
C ALA A 361 24.10 -59.72 -40.44
N PRO A 362 23.39 -60.77 -39.94
CA PRO A 362 21.92 -60.78 -40.07
C PRO A 362 21.08 -61.66 -39.08
N ALA A 363 19.77 -61.33 -38.97
CA ALA A 363 18.60 -62.20 -38.70
C ALA A 363 18.50 -63.02 -37.36
N ASP A 364 17.33 -63.34 -36.79
CA ASP A 364 15.92 -63.00 -37.12
C ASP A 364 15.07 -62.82 -35.82
N SER A 365 13.81 -62.37 -35.97
CA SER A 365 12.94 -61.85 -34.88
C SER A 365 12.02 -62.90 -34.22
N PRO A 366 11.32 -62.53 -33.12
CA PRO A 366 9.91 -62.15 -33.34
C PRO A 366 9.36 -61.03 -32.43
N GLY A 367 8.65 -60.06 -33.06
CA GLY A 367 7.46 -59.40 -32.49
C GLY A 367 7.66 -58.28 -31.44
N PRO A 368 7.53 -56.99 -31.81
CA PRO A 368 7.36 -55.91 -30.83
C PRO A 368 5.94 -55.91 -30.25
N SER A 369 5.83 -55.85 -28.92
CA SER A 369 4.57 -55.57 -28.22
C SER A 369 4.51 -54.08 -27.92
N ALA A 370 3.64 -53.37 -28.65
CA ALA A 370 3.23 -51.96 -28.45
C ALA A 370 4.33 -51.04 -27.88
N ALA A 371 5.05 -50.34 -28.78
CA ALA A 371 5.47 -49.00 -28.42
C ALA A 371 4.21 -48.20 -28.09
N ASP A 372 4.21 -47.54 -26.94
CA ASP A 372 3.09 -46.72 -26.49
C ASP A 372 3.27 -45.35 -27.14
N ASP A 373 2.76 -45.23 -28.38
CA ASP A 373 3.01 -44.10 -29.27
C ASP A 373 2.67 -42.77 -28.59
N ALA A 374 3.72 -42.02 -28.24
CA ALA A 374 3.61 -40.68 -27.71
C ALA A 374 3.31 -39.71 -28.86
N ASP A 375 2.02 -39.58 -29.18
CA ASP A 375 1.49 -38.48 -29.98
C ASP A 375 2.06 -37.17 -29.41
N PRO A 376 2.75 -36.34 -30.22
CA PRO A 376 3.38 -35.13 -29.70
C PRO A 376 2.28 -34.17 -29.25
N ALA A 377 2.18 -33.97 -27.93
CA ALA A 377 1.32 -32.94 -27.36
C ALA A 377 1.62 -31.59 -28.02
N ASP A 378 0.57 -30.78 -28.21
CA ASP A 378 0.74 -29.42 -28.72
C ASP A 378 1.74 -28.69 -27.82
N PRO A 379 2.76 -27.98 -28.36
CA PRO A 379 3.71 -27.22 -27.56
C PRO A 379 3.10 -26.25 -26.55
N ALA A 380 1.84 -25.84 -26.75
CA ALA A 380 1.08 -25.04 -25.79
C ALA A 380 0.54 -25.82 -24.57
N ASP A 381 0.24 -27.11 -24.73
CA ASP A 381 -0.39 -27.95 -23.69
C ASP A 381 0.63 -28.62 -22.74
N ASP A 382 1.95 -28.48 -23.00
CA ASP A 382 3.02 -29.09 -22.20
C ASP A 382 3.23 -28.36 -20.85
N PRO A 383 2.98 -28.99 -19.69
CA PRO A 383 3.11 -28.33 -18.39
C PRO A 383 4.53 -27.81 -18.12
N ILE A 384 4.68 -26.79 -17.28
CA ILE A 384 6.00 -26.23 -16.97
C ILE A 384 6.57 -26.84 -15.69
N ALA A 385 7.69 -27.55 -15.84
CA ALA A 385 8.48 -28.15 -14.78
C ALA A 385 9.48 -27.14 -14.19
N VAL A 386 9.57 -27.07 -12.86
CA VAL A 386 10.73 -26.51 -12.16
C VAL A 386 11.81 -27.60 -12.08
N VAL A 387 13.00 -27.33 -12.62
CA VAL A 387 14.11 -28.30 -12.71
C VAL A 387 15.34 -27.94 -11.87
N GLY A 388 15.38 -26.72 -11.33
CA GLY A 388 16.48 -26.25 -10.47
C GLY A 388 16.07 -25.03 -9.65
N MET A 389 16.77 -24.78 -8.53
CA MET A 389 16.50 -23.65 -7.64
C MET A 389 17.73 -23.22 -6.84
N GLY A 390 17.85 -21.93 -6.53
CA GLY A 390 18.95 -21.34 -5.76
C GLY A 390 18.51 -20.04 -5.10
N MET A 391 19.14 -19.66 -3.98
CA MET A 391 18.71 -18.50 -3.19
C MET A 391 19.78 -17.99 -2.21
N ALA A 392 19.62 -16.73 -1.80
CA ALA A 392 20.23 -16.16 -0.61
C ALA A 392 19.20 -15.31 0.16
N VAL A 393 19.04 -15.55 1.46
CA VAL A 393 18.10 -14.86 2.38
C VAL A 393 18.74 -14.74 3.77
N PRO A 394 18.19 -13.94 4.70
CA PRO A 394 18.71 -13.86 6.07
C PRO A 394 18.87 -15.25 6.70
N GLY A 395 20.09 -15.57 7.12
CA GLY A 395 20.44 -16.86 7.74
C GLY A 395 20.64 -18.06 6.81
N ALA A 396 20.43 -17.95 5.49
CA ALA A 396 20.61 -19.07 4.55
C ALA A 396 21.16 -18.64 3.19
N SER A 397 22.24 -19.29 2.76
CA SER A 397 22.87 -19.17 1.45
C SER A 397 22.58 -20.37 0.53
N SER A 398 21.67 -21.28 0.90
CA SER A 398 21.13 -22.33 -0.01
C SER A 398 19.70 -22.75 0.36
N PRO A 399 18.97 -23.43 -0.55
CA PRO A 399 17.65 -24.00 -0.26
C PRO A 399 17.66 -25.00 0.92
N GLU A 400 18.72 -25.79 1.08
CA GLU A 400 18.88 -26.76 2.17
C GLU A 400 19.17 -26.09 3.52
N GLU A 401 19.79 -24.90 3.53
CA GLU A 401 19.90 -24.07 4.73
C GLU A 401 18.55 -23.43 5.07
N PHE A 402 17.84 -22.91 4.07
CA PHE A 402 16.50 -22.33 4.25
C PHE A 402 15.49 -23.37 4.78
N TRP A 403 15.57 -24.63 4.33
CA TRP A 403 14.76 -25.72 4.88
C TRP A 403 14.99 -25.95 6.38
N ARG A 404 16.25 -25.85 6.86
CA ARG A 404 16.54 -25.96 8.30
C ARG A 404 15.92 -24.79 9.06
N LEU A 405 16.04 -23.55 8.56
CA LEU A 405 15.40 -22.38 9.17
C LEU A 405 13.87 -22.53 9.26
N LEU A 406 13.23 -23.10 8.23
CA LEU A 406 11.78 -23.32 8.17
C LEU A 406 11.28 -24.37 9.19
N ILE A 407 12.13 -25.33 9.59
CA ILE A 407 11.79 -26.38 10.55
C ILE A 407 12.21 -26.01 11.98
N ASP A 408 13.44 -25.49 12.17
CA ASP A 408 14.00 -25.20 13.49
C ASP A 408 13.54 -23.83 14.04
N GLY A 409 13.36 -22.83 13.16
CA GLY A 409 12.97 -21.46 13.49
C GLY A 409 14.10 -20.61 14.10
N ALA A 410 14.32 -19.40 13.57
CA ALA A 410 15.39 -18.51 14.00
C ALA A 410 14.94 -17.05 14.18
N GLU A 411 15.59 -16.33 15.10
CA GLU A 411 15.45 -14.87 15.23
C GLU A 411 16.42 -14.20 14.24
N LEU A 412 15.88 -13.73 13.10
CA LEU A 412 16.67 -13.21 11.98
C LEU A 412 16.58 -11.68 11.81
N PHE A 413 15.74 -11.00 12.62
CA PHE A 413 15.60 -9.54 12.57
C PHE A 413 16.68 -8.88 13.44
N VAL A 414 17.59 -8.13 12.84
CA VAL A 414 18.73 -7.48 13.51
C VAL A 414 18.79 -6.00 13.19
N ASP A 415 19.36 -5.19 14.08
CA ASP A 415 19.74 -3.81 13.75
C ASP A 415 20.64 -3.81 12.51
N ALA A 416 20.53 -2.77 11.67
CA ALA A 416 21.31 -2.68 10.43
C ALA A 416 22.82 -2.89 10.68
N PRO A 417 23.49 -3.79 9.93
CA PRO A 417 24.94 -3.99 10.04
C PRO A 417 25.71 -2.68 9.82
N ALA A 418 26.79 -2.47 10.58
CA ALA A 418 27.53 -1.19 10.56
C ALA A 418 28.25 -0.93 9.23
N ASP A 419 28.56 -1.98 8.47
CA ASP A 419 29.02 -1.93 7.08
C ASP A 419 27.91 -1.51 6.11
N ARG A 420 26.64 -1.85 6.40
CA ARG A 420 25.48 -1.39 5.62
C ARG A 420 25.22 0.09 5.91
N TRP A 421 24.85 0.48 7.13
CA TRP A 421 24.73 1.90 7.53
C TRP A 421 24.65 2.10 9.05
N ASP A 422 25.01 3.31 9.52
CA ASP A 422 24.74 3.72 10.90
C ASP A 422 23.24 4.05 11.08
N ILE A 423 22.49 3.06 11.56
CA ILE A 423 21.06 3.20 11.88
C ILE A 423 20.76 4.36 12.83
N ALA A 424 21.72 4.87 13.63
CA ALA A 424 21.51 6.06 14.45
C ALA A 424 21.33 7.36 13.64
N ARG A 425 21.73 7.42 12.36
CA ARG A 425 21.46 8.58 11.47
C ARG A 425 20.05 8.58 10.89
N PHE A 426 19.45 7.40 10.77
CA PHE A 426 18.18 7.20 10.08
C PHE A 426 17.00 6.90 11.04
N HIS A 427 17.28 6.65 12.32
CA HIS A 427 16.28 6.29 13.33
C HIS A 427 15.86 7.45 14.25
N HIS A 428 14.59 7.50 14.64
CA HIS A 428 14.11 8.37 15.73
C HIS A 428 12.85 7.79 16.42
N ASP A 429 12.76 7.89 17.75
CA ASP A 429 11.67 7.29 18.55
C ASP A 429 10.30 7.93 18.29
N ASP A 430 10.24 9.26 18.06
CA ASP A 430 9.02 9.88 17.55
C ASP A 430 8.83 9.55 16.07
N ARG A 431 7.82 8.72 15.79
CA ARG A 431 7.37 8.33 14.45
C ARG A 431 7.09 9.51 13.53
N ARG A 432 6.73 10.67 14.09
CA ARG A 432 6.42 11.91 13.36
C ARG A 432 7.66 12.67 12.91
N ALA A 433 8.86 12.31 13.37
CA ALA A 433 10.09 12.93 12.89
C ALA A 433 10.16 12.79 11.35
N PRO A 434 10.34 13.89 10.60
CA PRO A 434 10.51 13.81 9.15
C PRO A 434 11.81 13.05 8.86
N ASP A 435 11.86 12.36 7.72
CA ASP A 435 13.10 11.76 7.21
C ASP A 435 13.75 10.70 8.11
N LYS A 436 13.03 10.16 9.11
CA LYS A 436 13.48 9.08 10.03
C LYS A 436 12.51 7.89 10.08
N THR A 437 13.05 6.68 10.24
CA THR A 437 12.29 5.48 10.60
C THR A 437 12.17 5.33 12.12
N TYR A 438 11.09 4.70 12.59
CA TYR A 438 10.91 4.34 14.01
C TYR A 438 11.36 2.91 14.33
N GLN A 439 11.92 2.20 13.35
CA GLN A 439 12.33 0.82 13.48
C GLN A 439 13.80 0.66 13.08
N ARG A 440 14.53 -0.11 13.90
CA ARG A 440 15.96 -0.37 13.76
C ARG A 440 16.23 -1.74 13.14
N ARG A 441 15.35 -2.71 13.44
CA ARG A 441 15.49 -4.13 13.10
C ARG A 441 14.89 -4.46 11.74
N SER A 442 15.64 -5.20 10.93
CA SER A 442 15.23 -5.79 9.65
C SER A 442 15.97 -7.11 9.42
N GLY A 443 15.53 -7.93 8.45
CA GLY A 443 16.26 -9.13 8.07
C GLY A 443 17.38 -8.81 7.08
N PHE A 444 18.63 -9.14 7.44
CA PHE A 444 19.79 -8.86 6.59
C PHE A 444 20.51 -10.15 6.21
N ILE A 445 20.96 -10.25 4.95
CA ILE A 445 21.89 -11.30 4.53
C ILE A 445 23.23 -11.01 5.21
N THR A 446 23.56 -11.86 6.18
CA THR A 446 24.77 -11.76 7.01
C THR A 446 25.43 -13.13 7.07
N GLY A 447 26.78 -13.16 7.07
CA GLY A 447 27.52 -14.43 6.97
C GLY A 447 27.30 -15.17 5.64
N PHE A 448 27.05 -14.43 4.55
CA PHE A 448 26.83 -14.98 3.21
C PHE A 448 27.95 -15.92 2.76
N GLN A 449 27.58 -17.10 2.26
CA GLN A 449 28.52 -18.12 1.77
C GLN A 449 28.37 -18.27 0.25
N PRO A 450 29.15 -17.53 -0.55
CA PRO A 450 29.03 -17.58 -2.01
C PRO A 450 29.33 -18.95 -2.59
N HIS A 451 28.58 -19.32 -3.63
CA HIS A 451 28.73 -20.57 -4.36
C HIS A 451 30.18 -20.79 -4.85
N GLU A 452 30.62 -22.05 -4.97
CA GLU A 452 32.02 -22.35 -5.32
C GLU A 452 32.47 -21.76 -6.67
N LYS A 453 31.58 -21.74 -7.66
CA LYS A 453 31.83 -21.12 -8.97
C LYS A 453 31.98 -19.60 -8.85
N LEU A 454 31.12 -18.94 -8.07
CA LEU A 454 31.19 -17.49 -7.80
C LEU A 454 32.46 -17.11 -7.01
N ARG A 455 32.93 -17.99 -6.12
CA ARG A 455 34.24 -17.84 -5.47
C ARG A 455 35.40 -18.02 -6.45
N ALA A 456 35.29 -18.96 -7.40
CA ALA A 456 36.30 -19.18 -8.44
C ALA A 456 36.37 -18.05 -9.49
N GLU A 457 35.27 -17.33 -9.72
CA GLU A 457 35.23 -16.11 -10.53
C GLU A 457 35.97 -14.93 -9.87
N GLY A 458 36.23 -14.98 -8.55
CA GLY A 458 36.81 -13.88 -7.78
C GLY A 458 35.87 -12.68 -7.56
N LEU A 459 34.64 -12.74 -8.10
CA LEU A 459 33.68 -11.63 -8.07
C LEU A 459 33.01 -11.40 -6.71
N ALA A 460 33.16 -12.34 -5.77
CA ALA A 460 32.59 -12.25 -4.43
C ALA A 460 33.07 -11.02 -3.62
N ASP A 461 34.29 -10.56 -3.86
CA ASP A 461 34.91 -9.39 -3.21
C ASP A 461 35.07 -8.19 -4.18
N ALA A 462 34.56 -8.29 -5.42
CA ALA A 462 34.90 -7.40 -6.53
C ALA A 462 33.99 -6.15 -6.68
N GLY A 463 33.17 -5.83 -5.68
CA GLY A 463 32.35 -4.60 -5.67
C GLY A 463 31.05 -4.66 -6.51
N LEU A 464 30.62 -5.84 -6.99
CA LEU A 464 29.29 -6.01 -7.56
C LEU A 464 28.20 -5.56 -6.57
N ASP A 465 27.11 -4.96 -7.08
CA ASP A 465 25.94 -4.68 -6.24
C ASP A 465 25.43 -5.98 -5.58
N HIS A 466 25.02 -5.87 -4.31
CA HIS A 466 24.55 -6.99 -3.51
C HIS A 466 23.50 -7.85 -4.22
N THR A 467 22.55 -7.24 -4.93
CA THR A 467 21.51 -7.98 -5.65
C THR A 467 22.03 -8.67 -6.89
N ALA A 468 22.95 -8.04 -7.66
CA ALA A 468 23.63 -8.70 -8.77
C ALA A 468 24.43 -9.92 -8.27
N LEU A 469 25.16 -9.76 -7.16
CA LEU A 469 25.93 -10.82 -6.51
C LEU A 469 25.04 -11.97 -6.01
N TRP A 470 23.92 -11.68 -5.35
CA TRP A 470 22.99 -12.69 -4.84
C TRP A 470 22.18 -13.37 -5.95
N LEU A 471 21.84 -12.66 -7.03
CA LEU A 471 21.28 -13.26 -8.25
C LEU A 471 22.30 -14.19 -8.92
N ARG A 472 23.55 -13.75 -9.10
CA ARG A 472 24.63 -14.56 -9.70
C ARG A 472 24.93 -15.83 -8.90
N HIS A 473 24.92 -15.72 -7.57
CA HIS A 473 24.98 -16.86 -6.64
C HIS A 473 23.80 -17.83 -6.83
N SER A 474 22.57 -17.29 -6.82
CA SER A 474 21.34 -18.07 -6.97
C SER A 474 21.27 -18.74 -8.35
N LEU A 475 21.80 -18.10 -9.39
CA LEU A 475 21.86 -18.59 -10.77
C LEU A 475 22.82 -19.79 -10.88
N HIS A 476 24.02 -19.67 -10.30
CA HIS A 476 24.98 -20.77 -10.24
C HIS A 476 24.41 -22.01 -9.54
N GLN A 477 23.70 -21.82 -8.42
CA GLN A 477 22.99 -22.89 -7.71
C GLN A 477 21.83 -23.48 -8.52
N ALA A 478 20.96 -22.63 -9.08
CA ALA A 478 19.76 -23.07 -9.78
C ALA A 478 20.08 -23.84 -11.08
N LEU A 479 21.27 -23.62 -11.65
CA LEU A 479 21.78 -24.33 -12.83
C LEU A 479 22.57 -25.61 -12.50
N ASP A 480 22.75 -25.97 -11.22
CA ASP A 480 23.40 -27.23 -10.85
C ASP A 480 22.48 -28.44 -11.08
N GLY A 481 23.03 -29.49 -11.67
CA GLY A 481 22.28 -30.67 -12.13
C GLY A 481 21.49 -30.46 -13.44
N VAL A 482 21.02 -29.24 -13.72
CA VAL A 482 20.20 -28.92 -14.91
C VAL A 482 20.99 -29.13 -16.20
N ARG A 483 20.43 -29.92 -17.12
CA ARG A 483 20.99 -30.12 -18.46
C ARG A 483 20.76 -28.91 -19.36
N ARG A 484 21.73 -28.63 -20.21
CA ARG A 484 21.70 -27.56 -21.22
C ARG A 484 22.75 -27.82 -22.29
N THR A 485 22.51 -27.27 -23.48
CA THR A 485 23.33 -27.35 -24.67
C THR A 485 23.72 -25.94 -25.14
N SER A 486 24.66 -25.85 -26.08
CA SER A 486 25.01 -24.57 -26.72
C SER A 486 23.98 -24.07 -27.75
N ALA A 487 22.88 -24.79 -27.95
CA ALA A 487 21.80 -24.42 -28.87
C ALA A 487 20.50 -23.99 -28.12
N ASP A 488 20.43 -24.19 -26.80
CA ASP A 488 19.29 -23.78 -26.00
C ASP A 488 19.21 -22.25 -25.93
N ARG A 489 18.01 -21.72 -26.20
CA ARG A 489 17.72 -20.29 -26.05
C ARG A 489 17.22 -20.03 -24.63
N PHE A 490 17.66 -18.93 -24.03
CA PHE A 490 17.37 -18.61 -22.65
C PHE A 490 16.53 -17.34 -22.54
N SER A 491 15.64 -17.31 -21.55
CA SER A 491 15.16 -16.05 -20.96
C SER A 491 15.52 -15.98 -19.48
N PHE A 492 15.80 -14.77 -19.00
CA PHE A 492 16.13 -14.47 -17.62
C PHE A 492 15.16 -13.40 -17.11
N CYS A 493 14.24 -13.80 -16.24
CA CYS A 493 13.11 -13.00 -15.80
C CYS A 493 13.24 -12.70 -14.31
N VAL A 494 13.44 -11.43 -13.94
CA VAL A 494 13.81 -11.03 -12.59
C VAL A 494 12.86 -9.95 -12.08
N GLY A 495 12.07 -10.31 -11.06
CA GLY A 495 11.32 -9.37 -10.25
C GLY A 495 12.29 -8.46 -9.49
N TYR A 496 12.26 -7.16 -9.77
CA TYR A 496 13.25 -6.20 -9.32
C TYR A 496 12.70 -4.77 -9.24
N THR A 497 13.33 -3.91 -8.46
CA THR A 497 13.08 -2.46 -8.48
C THR A 497 14.39 -1.70 -8.22
N PRO A 498 14.62 -0.54 -8.86
CA PRO A 498 15.77 0.32 -8.58
C PRO A 498 15.85 0.78 -7.12
N ASP A 499 14.71 0.84 -6.41
CA ASP A 499 14.65 1.19 -4.99
C ASP A 499 15.01 0.03 -4.05
N GLY A 500 15.43 -1.11 -4.63
CA GLY A 500 15.98 -2.30 -3.98
C GLY A 500 17.48 -2.51 -4.19
N SER A 501 18.22 -1.50 -4.65
CA SER A 501 19.69 -1.49 -4.64
C SER A 501 20.21 -0.39 -3.70
N GLN A 502 21.02 -0.80 -2.72
CA GLN A 502 21.76 0.15 -1.88
C GLN A 502 22.89 0.84 -2.66
N HIS A 503 23.48 0.21 -3.67
CA HIS A 503 24.54 0.82 -4.49
C HIS A 503 23.95 1.94 -5.36
N LEU A 504 22.79 1.72 -5.98
CA LEU A 504 22.08 2.77 -6.73
C LEU A 504 21.63 3.93 -5.81
N GLU A 505 21.16 3.63 -4.59
CA GLU A 505 20.82 4.65 -3.60
C GLU A 505 22.05 5.49 -3.17
N GLU A 506 23.15 4.85 -2.79
CA GLU A 506 24.37 5.55 -2.39
C GLU A 506 25.02 6.29 -3.56
N ALA A 507 24.95 5.78 -4.81
CA ALA A 507 25.44 6.46 -6.01
C ALA A 507 24.66 7.76 -6.28
N PHE A 508 23.32 7.74 -6.18
CA PHE A 508 22.52 8.96 -6.33
C PHE A 508 22.73 9.95 -5.19
N VAL A 509 22.90 9.48 -3.95
CA VAL A 509 23.23 10.35 -2.80
C VAL A 509 24.60 11.00 -2.99
N LEU A 510 25.63 10.23 -3.36
CA LEU A 510 26.98 10.72 -3.62
C LEU A 510 26.99 11.71 -4.79
N ARG A 511 26.37 11.37 -5.93
CA ARG A 511 26.29 12.26 -7.10
C ARG A 511 25.54 13.56 -6.78
N SER A 512 24.43 13.50 -6.03
CA SER A 512 23.67 14.67 -5.60
C SER A 512 24.48 15.59 -4.67
N ALA A 513 25.27 15.01 -3.76
CA ALA A 513 26.20 15.75 -2.91
C ALA A 513 27.36 16.38 -3.72
N LEU A 514 27.98 15.62 -4.63
CA LEU A 514 29.05 16.11 -5.50
C LEU A 514 28.55 17.20 -6.46
N ASP A 515 27.33 17.10 -6.99
CA ASP A 515 26.71 18.16 -7.81
C ASP A 515 26.60 19.48 -7.05
N THR A 516 26.22 19.44 -5.76
CA THR A 516 26.17 20.62 -4.90
C THR A 516 27.57 21.12 -4.53
N LEU A 517 28.57 20.24 -4.44
CA LEU A 517 29.96 20.64 -4.21
C LEU A 517 30.61 21.28 -5.45
N ALA A 518 30.29 20.81 -6.66
CA ALA A 518 30.77 21.32 -7.94
C ALA A 518 30.41 22.80 -8.17
N GLU A 519 29.31 23.28 -7.59
CA GLU A 519 28.91 24.70 -7.60
C GLU A 519 29.95 25.63 -6.91
N ASP A 520 30.85 25.09 -6.07
CA ASP A 520 31.99 25.83 -5.48
C ASP A 520 33.28 25.75 -6.32
N GLY A 521 33.30 24.95 -7.41
CA GLY A 521 34.42 24.77 -8.34
C GLY A 521 35.09 23.39 -8.30
N ASP A 522 35.83 23.04 -9.36
CA ASP A 522 36.44 21.71 -9.52
C ASP A 522 37.44 21.37 -8.39
N ASP A 523 38.21 22.35 -7.91
CA ASP A 523 39.11 22.21 -6.75
C ASP A 523 38.39 21.70 -5.47
N ALA A 524 37.06 21.88 -5.36
CA ALA A 524 36.27 21.36 -4.25
C ALA A 524 35.91 19.88 -4.42
N LEU A 525 35.79 19.38 -5.65
CA LEU A 525 35.50 17.97 -5.97
C LEU A 525 36.69 17.04 -5.75
N GLU A 526 37.91 17.55 -5.95
CA GLU A 526 39.18 16.91 -5.56
C GLU A 526 39.62 17.32 -4.14
N GLY A 527 38.78 18.09 -3.44
CA GLY A 527 39.04 18.56 -2.08
C GLY A 527 38.63 17.57 -0.99
N PRO A 528 39.06 17.79 0.28
CA PRO A 528 38.83 16.87 1.39
C PRO A 528 37.36 16.50 1.67
N VAL A 529 36.42 17.38 1.29
CA VAL A 529 34.98 17.14 1.41
C VAL A 529 34.52 16.10 0.37
N GLY A 530 34.93 16.24 -0.89
CA GLY A 530 34.65 15.24 -1.94
C GLY A 530 35.23 13.87 -1.58
N ASP A 531 36.48 13.84 -1.12
CA ASP A 531 37.12 12.63 -0.63
C ASP A 531 36.40 11.96 0.55
N ALA A 532 35.82 12.76 1.47
CA ALA A 532 35.07 12.24 2.59
C ALA A 532 33.73 11.62 2.16
N LEU A 533 33.07 12.22 1.17
CA LEU A 533 31.85 11.67 0.55
C LEU A 533 32.16 10.34 -0.15
N ARG A 534 33.16 10.29 -1.03
CA ARG A 534 33.56 9.05 -1.73
C ARG A 534 33.95 7.93 -0.77
N ARG A 535 34.70 8.23 0.29
CA ARG A 535 35.04 7.25 1.35
C ARG A 535 33.83 6.74 2.14
N ARG A 536 32.77 7.55 2.33
CA ARG A 536 31.57 7.11 3.06
C ARG A 536 30.61 6.32 2.17
N PHE A 537 30.49 6.71 0.91
CA PHE A 537 29.54 6.14 -0.07
C PHE A 537 30.29 5.38 -1.16
N SER A 538 31.33 4.62 -0.80
CA SER A 538 32.26 4.00 -1.76
C SER A 538 31.62 2.93 -2.65
N ARG A 539 30.44 2.42 -2.27
CA ARG A 539 29.57 1.57 -3.10
C ARG A 539 28.90 2.32 -4.25
N GLY A 540 28.85 3.64 -4.19
CA GLY A 540 28.24 4.52 -5.18
C GLY A 540 29.22 5.37 -5.96
N ASP A 541 30.53 5.11 -5.87
CA ASP A 541 31.57 5.90 -6.55
C ASP A 541 31.65 5.57 -8.06
N ASP A 542 31.17 4.37 -8.45
CA ASP A 542 30.89 4.04 -9.84
C ASP A 542 29.64 4.76 -10.38
N PRO A 543 29.54 5.02 -11.70
CA PRO A 543 28.39 5.69 -12.29
C PRO A 543 27.06 4.98 -11.98
N SER A 544 26.04 5.75 -11.58
CA SER A 544 24.68 5.24 -11.28
C SER A 544 24.07 4.39 -12.39
N ALA A 545 24.54 4.56 -13.64
CA ALA A 545 24.25 3.70 -14.79
C ALA A 545 24.46 2.20 -14.51
N ALA A 546 25.53 1.83 -13.78
CA ALA A 546 25.92 0.45 -13.51
C ALA A 546 24.91 -0.27 -12.58
N TYR A 547 24.23 0.48 -11.72
CA TYR A 547 23.31 -0.09 -10.73
C TYR A 547 21.83 -0.05 -11.17
N LEU A 548 21.55 0.30 -12.43
CA LEU A 548 20.21 0.23 -12.99
C LEU A 548 19.72 -1.22 -13.14
N PRO A 549 18.41 -1.49 -13.03
CA PRO A 549 17.83 -2.83 -13.11
C PRO A 549 18.35 -3.71 -14.26
N HIS A 550 18.36 -3.18 -15.49
CA HIS A 550 18.82 -3.93 -16.66
C HIS A 550 20.33 -4.23 -16.65
N ARG A 551 21.14 -3.47 -15.91
CA ARG A 551 22.57 -3.78 -15.70
C ARG A 551 22.76 -4.83 -14.62
N VAL A 552 22.10 -4.68 -13.48
CA VAL A 552 22.04 -5.72 -12.43
C VAL A 552 21.62 -7.08 -13.00
N GLY A 553 20.65 -7.10 -13.91
CA GLY A 553 20.25 -8.32 -14.63
C GLY A 553 21.31 -8.87 -15.60
N GLN A 554 22.07 -7.99 -16.28
CA GLN A 554 23.17 -8.40 -17.16
C GLN A 554 24.36 -8.95 -16.36
N ASP A 555 24.83 -8.23 -15.35
CA ASP A 555 25.98 -8.59 -14.51
C ASP A 555 25.74 -9.89 -13.73
N ALA A 556 24.48 -10.15 -13.35
CA ALA A 556 24.07 -11.41 -12.73
C ALA A 556 24.18 -12.63 -13.67
N MET A 557 24.03 -12.45 -14.99
CA MET A 557 24.04 -13.55 -15.96
C MET A 557 25.30 -13.65 -16.84
N ASP A 558 26.13 -12.61 -16.90
CA ASP A 558 27.27 -12.56 -17.82
C ASP A 558 28.26 -13.72 -17.60
N GLY A 559 28.73 -14.32 -18.68
CA GLY A 559 29.56 -15.53 -18.68
C GLY A 559 28.88 -16.82 -18.18
N ILE A 560 27.64 -16.78 -17.65
CA ILE A 560 26.91 -17.94 -17.12
C ILE A 560 25.79 -18.40 -18.07
N LEU A 561 25.09 -17.44 -18.69
CA LEU A 561 24.10 -17.65 -19.74
C LEU A 561 24.62 -17.13 -21.10
N PRO A 562 24.07 -17.58 -22.25
CA PRO A 562 24.48 -17.09 -23.56
C PRO A 562 24.17 -15.60 -23.75
N SER A 563 24.98 -14.88 -24.53
CA SER A 563 24.81 -13.43 -24.76
C SER A 563 23.55 -13.05 -25.55
N GLY A 564 22.79 -14.03 -26.05
CA GLY A 564 21.47 -13.85 -26.69
C GLY A 564 20.29 -14.13 -25.75
N THR A 565 20.52 -14.19 -24.44
CA THR A 565 19.46 -14.39 -23.43
C THR A 565 18.49 -13.21 -23.42
N ARG A 566 17.17 -13.45 -23.53
CA ARG A 566 16.14 -12.42 -23.32
C ARG A 566 16.15 -11.99 -21.84
N LEU A 567 16.17 -10.69 -21.56
CA LEU A 567 16.22 -10.17 -20.18
C LEU A 567 14.94 -9.39 -19.85
N HIS A 568 14.21 -9.85 -18.85
CA HIS A 568 12.94 -9.25 -18.41
C HIS A 568 13.07 -8.77 -16.96
N MET A 569 13.39 -7.48 -16.75
CA MET A 569 13.39 -6.86 -15.41
C MET A 569 12.01 -6.28 -15.12
N VAL A 570 11.37 -6.76 -14.05
CA VAL A 570 9.94 -6.59 -13.79
C VAL A 570 9.68 -5.95 -12.44
N ASP A 571 8.95 -4.83 -12.43
CA ASP A 571 8.44 -4.21 -11.21
C ASP A 571 6.90 -4.25 -11.14
N THR A 572 6.40 -5.11 -10.26
CA THR A 572 5.01 -5.16 -9.76
C THR A 572 4.98 -5.09 -8.23
N ALA A 573 5.97 -4.46 -7.60
CA ALA A 573 6.20 -4.50 -6.16
C ALA A 573 6.32 -5.95 -5.60
N CYS A 574 5.59 -6.26 -4.53
CA CYS A 574 5.77 -7.49 -3.74
C CYS A 574 5.37 -8.80 -4.47
N SER A 575 4.80 -8.70 -5.67
CA SER A 575 4.41 -9.84 -6.53
C SER A 575 5.38 -10.13 -7.68
N SER A 576 6.41 -9.29 -7.87
CA SER A 576 7.22 -9.24 -9.10
C SER A 576 7.86 -10.56 -9.51
N SER A 577 8.34 -11.36 -8.56
CA SER A 577 8.94 -12.67 -8.87
C SER A 577 7.95 -13.71 -9.38
N LEU A 578 6.64 -13.57 -9.10
CA LEU A 578 5.59 -14.42 -9.67
C LEU A 578 5.23 -13.95 -11.09
N TYR A 579 5.19 -12.64 -11.35
CA TYR A 579 5.05 -12.09 -12.71
C TYR A 579 6.26 -12.43 -13.60
N ALA A 580 7.47 -12.45 -13.05
CA ALA A 580 8.67 -12.87 -13.75
C ALA A 580 8.65 -14.37 -14.12
N MET A 581 8.15 -15.23 -13.22
CA MET A 581 7.90 -16.64 -13.54
C MET A 581 6.82 -16.82 -14.61
N ASP A 582 5.78 -16.00 -14.59
CA ASP A 582 4.70 -16.01 -15.59
C ASP A 582 5.21 -15.64 -17.00
N LEU A 583 6.07 -14.63 -17.13
CA LEU A 583 6.74 -14.31 -18.39
C LEU A 583 7.63 -15.47 -18.88
N GLY A 584 8.40 -16.10 -17.99
CA GLY A 584 9.21 -17.28 -18.35
C GLY A 584 8.38 -18.49 -18.79
N VAL A 585 7.18 -18.68 -18.22
CA VAL A 585 6.20 -19.67 -18.71
C VAL A 585 5.77 -19.34 -20.15
N ARG A 586 5.49 -18.06 -20.46
CA ARG A 586 5.13 -17.62 -21.82
C ARG A 586 6.27 -17.82 -22.81
N ASP A 587 7.51 -17.49 -22.44
CA ASP A 587 8.66 -17.67 -23.33
C ASP A 587 8.84 -19.15 -23.72
N LEU A 588 8.64 -20.06 -22.77
CA LEU A 588 8.74 -21.51 -22.98
C LEU A 588 7.62 -22.07 -23.87
N LEU A 589 6.38 -21.59 -23.70
CA LEU A 589 5.19 -22.06 -24.44
C LEU A 589 5.07 -21.42 -25.83
N SER A 590 5.42 -20.14 -25.98
CA SER A 590 5.54 -19.46 -27.27
C SER A 590 6.82 -19.83 -28.03
N GLY A 591 7.69 -20.65 -27.43
CA GLY A 591 8.93 -21.13 -28.04
C GLY A 591 9.96 -20.02 -28.27
N GLN A 592 9.93 -18.93 -27.51
CA GLN A 592 10.95 -17.89 -27.49
C GLN A 592 12.21 -18.33 -26.72
N SER A 593 12.03 -19.13 -25.66
CA SER A 593 13.12 -19.81 -24.95
C SER A 593 12.88 -21.31 -24.85
N ASP A 594 13.95 -22.07 -24.64
CA ASP A 594 13.93 -23.50 -24.38
C ASP A 594 14.18 -23.81 -22.89
N ILE A 595 14.78 -22.83 -22.18
CA ILE A 595 15.01 -22.80 -20.74
C ILE A 595 14.74 -21.37 -20.25
N ALA A 596 13.85 -21.18 -19.27
CA ALA A 596 13.65 -19.88 -18.63
C ALA A 596 14.22 -19.92 -17.20
N VAL A 597 14.93 -18.87 -16.78
CA VAL A 597 15.41 -18.73 -15.40
C VAL A 597 14.68 -17.56 -14.78
N CYS A 598 13.93 -17.81 -13.71
CA CYS A 598 12.94 -16.87 -13.20
C CYS A 598 13.07 -16.66 -11.69
N GLY A 599 12.81 -15.45 -11.20
CA GLY A 599 12.75 -15.17 -9.78
C GLY A 599 12.80 -13.69 -9.48
N GLY A 600 13.66 -13.26 -8.56
CA GLY A 600 13.76 -11.86 -8.17
C GLY A 600 14.83 -11.58 -7.12
N SER A 601 15.13 -10.30 -6.89
CA SER A 601 16.06 -9.86 -5.85
C SER A 601 15.70 -8.49 -5.28
N PHE A 602 16.10 -8.25 -4.03
CA PHE A 602 15.95 -7.00 -3.30
C PHE A 602 17.01 -6.89 -2.20
N ALA A 603 17.70 -5.75 -2.09
CA ALA A 603 18.52 -5.36 -0.96
C ALA A 603 17.86 -4.17 -0.24
N LEU A 604 17.74 -4.25 1.08
CA LEU A 604 17.17 -3.16 1.87
C LEU A 604 18.15 -1.98 1.94
N ALA A 605 17.63 -0.76 1.81
CA ALA A 605 18.35 0.50 1.99
C ALA A 605 17.57 1.46 2.94
N PRO A 606 18.24 2.48 3.54
CA PRO A 606 17.62 3.42 4.47
C PRO A 606 16.34 4.12 3.98
N SER A 607 16.28 4.59 2.73
CA SER A 607 15.16 5.41 2.26
C SER A 607 13.82 4.67 2.30
N GLY A 608 13.79 3.40 1.86
CA GLY A 608 12.58 2.58 1.90
C GLY A 608 12.06 2.35 3.31
N SER A 609 12.94 2.14 4.30
CA SER A 609 12.54 2.03 5.72
C SER A 609 11.93 3.33 6.25
N ILE A 610 12.52 4.48 5.91
CA ILE A 610 12.04 5.80 6.31
C ILE A 610 10.65 6.10 5.71
N LEU A 611 10.47 5.84 4.42
CA LEU A 611 9.22 6.10 3.71
C LEU A 611 8.11 5.14 4.16
N PHE A 612 8.40 3.85 4.34
CA PHE A 612 7.42 2.88 4.87
C PHE A 612 7.06 3.11 6.34
N ALA A 613 7.95 3.73 7.13
CA ALA A 613 7.62 4.21 8.47
C ALA A 613 6.58 5.34 8.45
N LYS A 614 6.50 6.17 7.39
CA LYS A 614 5.45 7.22 7.28
C LYS A 614 4.06 6.63 6.98
N LEU A 615 3.99 5.47 6.32
CA LEU A 615 2.77 4.66 6.22
C LEU A 615 2.35 3.98 7.55
N ASN A 616 3.18 4.06 8.61
CA ASN A 616 3.04 3.27 9.84
C ASN A 616 3.00 1.75 9.59
N GLY A 617 3.61 1.28 8.50
CA GLY A 617 3.54 -0.13 8.07
C GLY A 617 4.56 -1.05 8.73
N LEU A 618 5.62 -0.51 9.36
CA LEU A 618 6.66 -1.32 10.01
C LEU A 618 6.20 -1.85 11.37
N SER A 619 6.51 -3.12 11.67
CA SER A 619 6.28 -3.73 13.00
C SER A 619 6.87 -2.84 14.10
N ALA A 620 6.11 -2.59 15.16
CA ALA A 620 6.57 -1.88 16.34
C ALA A 620 7.36 -2.81 17.28
N GLY A 621 6.93 -4.07 17.40
CA GLY A 621 7.59 -5.12 18.17
C GLY A 621 8.88 -5.67 17.55
N GLY A 622 9.28 -5.19 16.37
CA GLY A 622 10.55 -5.52 15.73
C GLY A 622 10.70 -6.97 15.28
N ALA A 623 9.58 -7.66 15.03
CA ALA A 623 9.54 -8.98 14.42
C ALA A 623 8.18 -9.22 13.77
N VAL A 624 8.16 -9.82 12.57
CA VAL A 624 6.92 -10.14 11.84
C VAL A 624 6.17 -11.29 12.52
N ARG A 625 4.84 -11.18 12.57
CA ARG A 625 3.91 -12.21 13.07
C ARG A 625 2.73 -12.35 12.10
N ALA A 626 2.99 -12.91 10.92
CA ALA A 626 1.97 -13.04 9.88
C ALA A 626 0.85 -13.99 10.33
N LEU A 627 -0.40 -13.60 10.06
CA LEU A 627 -1.65 -14.28 10.42
C LEU A 627 -1.94 -14.39 11.94
N ASP A 628 -1.13 -13.80 12.82
CA ASP A 628 -1.27 -13.91 14.28
C ASP A 628 -2.01 -12.72 14.90
N ALA A 629 -2.66 -12.93 16.05
CA ALA A 629 -3.33 -11.87 16.83
C ALA A 629 -2.38 -10.76 17.32
N GLY A 630 -1.07 -11.01 17.38
CA GLY A 630 -0.01 -10.05 17.65
C GLY A 630 0.61 -9.39 16.41
N ALA A 631 0.02 -9.54 15.22
CA ALA A 631 0.41 -8.82 14.02
C ALA A 631 0.37 -7.29 14.23
N ASP A 632 1.46 -6.58 13.92
CA ASP A 632 1.59 -5.14 14.18
C ASP A 632 2.34 -4.36 13.08
N GLY A 633 2.68 -5.02 11.97
CA GLY A 633 3.37 -4.46 10.82
C GLY A 633 4.33 -5.45 10.14
N ALA A 634 4.83 -5.08 8.97
CA ALA A 634 5.84 -5.82 8.23
C ALA A 634 7.26 -5.44 8.69
N LEU A 635 8.26 -6.23 8.29
CA LEU A 635 9.66 -5.79 8.21
C LEU A 635 10.21 -6.22 6.86
N PHE A 636 10.76 -5.27 6.10
CA PHE A 636 11.52 -5.59 4.89
C PHE A 636 12.82 -6.31 5.25
N SER A 637 13.31 -7.08 4.30
CA SER A 637 14.52 -7.87 4.44
C SER A 637 15.21 -8.04 3.10
N ASP A 638 16.52 -8.26 3.11
CA ASP A 638 17.26 -8.67 1.93
C ASP A 638 16.72 -10.01 1.38
N GLY A 639 16.93 -10.28 0.10
CA GLY A 639 16.71 -11.62 -0.47
C GLY A 639 16.88 -11.67 -1.98
N ALA A 640 17.43 -12.78 -2.47
CA ALA A 640 17.39 -13.18 -3.87
C ALA A 640 16.98 -14.64 -3.97
N GLY A 641 16.29 -14.99 -5.06
CA GLY A 641 15.95 -16.37 -5.39
C GLY A 641 15.75 -16.53 -6.89
N LEU A 642 16.13 -17.69 -7.41
CA LEU A 642 15.94 -18.08 -8.81
C LEU A 642 15.50 -19.55 -8.89
N VAL A 643 14.64 -19.83 -9.85
CA VAL A 643 14.23 -21.18 -10.26
C VAL A 643 14.46 -21.34 -11.76
N VAL A 644 14.82 -22.54 -12.20
CA VAL A 644 14.93 -22.86 -13.63
C VAL A 644 13.68 -23.62 -14.06
N LEU A 645 13.05 -23.11 -15.11
CA LEU A 645 11.83 -23.63 -15.73
C LEU A 645 12.14 -24.27 -17.08
N LYS A 646 11.47 -25.38 -17.36
CA LYS A 646 11.43 -26.04 -18.68
C LYS A 646 10.03 -26.57 -18.95
N ARG A 647 9.69 -26.74 -20.23
CA ARG A 647 8.59 -27.63 -20.65
C ARG A 647 8.81 -29.05 -20.10
N LEU A 648 7.76 -29.70 -19.58
CA LEU A 648 7.85 -30.96 -18.84
C LEU A 648 8.28 -32.13 -19.73
N SER A 649 7.88 -32.14 -21.02
CA SER A 649 8.43 -33.11 -21.99
C SER A 649 9.95 -32.95 -22.14
N ARG A 650 10.44 -31.71 -22.24
CA ARG A 650 11.87 -31.39 -22.37
C ARG A 650 12.65 -31.76 -21.12
N ALA A 651 12.17 -31.43 -19.93
CA ALA A 651 12.78 -31.83 -18.66
C ALA A 651 12.91 -33.36 -18.54
N ARG A 652 11.88 -34.10 -18.94
CA ARG A 652 11.88 -35.57 -18.95
C ARG A 652 12.80 -36.17 -20.02
N ALA A 653 12.93 -35.53 -21.18
CA ALA A 653 13.84 -35.95 -22.26
C ALA A 653 15.32 -35.69 -21.92
N ASP A 654 15.62 -34.54 -21.30
CA ASP A 654 16.96 -34.19 -20.79
C ASP A 654 17.37 -35.05 -19.57
N GLY A 655 16.38 -35.61 -18.85
CA GLY A 655 16.60 -36.40 -17.64
C GLY A 655 16.85 -35.54 -16.40
N ASP A 656 16.31 -34.31 -16.37
CA ASP A 656 16.41 -33.41 -15.21
C ASP A 656 15.58 -33.93 -14.01
N GLN A 657 15.93 -33.48 -12.81
CA GLN A 657 15.07 -33.67 -11.64
C GLN A 657 13.93 -32.63 -11.66
N VAL A 658 12.70 -33.08 -11.89
CA VAL A 658 11.52 -32.23 -11.67
C VAL A 658 11.32 -32.04 -10.17
N LEU A 659 11.43 -30.80 -9.71
CA LEU A 659 11.21 -30.38 -8.31
C LEU A 659 9.73 -30.07 -8.02
N GLY A 660 8.99 -29.69 -9.06
CA GLY A 660 7.56 -29.38 -9.03
C GLY A 660 7.08 -28.92 -10.40
N ILE A 661 5.76 -28.72 -10.55
CA ILE A 661 5.12 -28.31 -11.81
C ILE A 661 4.26 -27.07 -11.56
N VAL A 662 4.53 -25.99 -12.30
CA VAL A 662 3.70 -24.78 -12.32
C VAL A 662 2.41 -25.12 -13.08
N SER A 663 1.30 -25.19 -12.34
CA SER A 663 0.01 -25.71 -12.84
C SER A 663 -0.92 -24.60 -13.35
N ALA A 664 -0.81 -23.40 -12.79
CA ALA A 664 -1.35 -22.15 -13.33
C ALA A 664 -0.79 -20.97 -12.55
N ILE A 665 -0.87 -19.78 -13.16
CA ILE A 665 -0.67 -18.48 -12.51
C ILE A 665 -1.88 -17.62 -12.88
N GLY A 666 -2.50 -16.96 -11.89
CA GLY A 666 -3.54 -15.96 -12.09
C GLY A 666 -3.05 -14.59 -11.67
N LEU A 667 -3.04 -13.63 -12.60
CA LEU A 667 -2.60 -12.25 -12.38
C LEU A 667 -3.81 -11.30 -12.34
N SER A 668 -3.79 -10.26 -11.52
CA SER A 668 -4.85 -9.23 -11.51
C SER A 668 -4.38 -7.87 -10.97
N ALA A 669 -5.19 -6.84 -11.22
CA ALA A 669 -5.10 -5.55 -10.57
C ALA A 669 -6.36 -5.30 -9.71
N ASP A 670 -6.20 -4.68 -8.55
CA ASP A 670 -7.30 -4.32 -7.63
C ASP A 670 -8.36 -3.40 -8.27
N GLY A 671 -7.96 -2.60 -9.27
CA GLY A 671 -8.80 -1.53 -9.80
C GLY A 671 -9.02 -0.42 -8.77
N ARG A 672 -10.23 0.15 -8.76
CA ARG A 672 -10.54 1.37 -7.99
C ARG A 672 -10.72 1.09 -6.49
N GLY A 673 -9.64 1.30 -5.73
CA GLY A 673 -9.58 1.18 -4.27
C GLY A 673 -9.86 2.49 -3.50
N LYS A 674 -9.65 2.45 -2.17
CA LYS A 674 -9.79 3.61 -1.27
C LYS A 674 -8.56 4.52 -1.26
N ALA A 675 -7.39 3.90 -1.35
CA ALA A 675 -6.06 4.50 -1.47
C ALA A 675 -5.20 3.46 -2.22
N ILE A 676 -4.14 3.91 -2.90
CA ILE A 676 -3.34 3.05 -3.79
C ILE A 676 -2.42 2.06 -3.04
N TYR A 677 -2.25 2.26 -1.72
CA TYR A 677 -1.54 1.38 -0.80
C TYR A 677 -2.48 0.48 0.03
N ALA A 678 -3.80 0.60 -0.12
CA ALA A 678 -4.78 -0.14 0.67
C ALA A 678 -5.33 -1.34 -0.14
N PRO A 679 -5.12 -2.59 0.29
CA PRO A 679 -5.49 -3.77 -0.49
C PRO A 679 -7.01 -3.89 -0.69
N ALA A 680 -7.42 -4.39 -1.86
CA ALA A 680 -8.82 -4.70 -2.18
C ALA A 680 -9.02 -6.22 -2.34
N PRO A 681 -9.82 -6.86 -1.45
CA PRO A 681 -10.13 -8.29 -1.53
C PRO A 681 -10.57 -8.77 -2.92
N ALA A 682 -11.36 -7.96 -3.64
CA ALA A 682 -11.88 -8.29 -4.98
C ALA A 682 -10.81 -8.39 -6.08
N GLY A 683 -9.61 -7.82 -5.89
CA GLY A 683 -8.46 -8.02 -6.79
C GLY A 683 -7.75 -9.34 -6.48
N GLN A 684 -7.45 -9.58 -5.21
CA GLN A 684 -6.85 -10.82 -4.71
C GLN A 684 -7.70 -12.05 -5.09
N GLU A 685 -9.02 -11.96 -4.90
CA GLU A 685 -9.99 -12.94 -5.37
C GLU A 685 -9.94 -13.17 -6.89
N LEU A 686 -9.75 -12.13 -7.70
CA LEU A 686 -9.68 -12.23 -9.15
C LEU A 686 -8.39 -12.92 -9.63
N ALA A 687 -7.29 -12.80 -8.87
CA ALA A 687 -6.08 -13.59 -9.11
C ALA A 687 -6.33 -15.09 -8.85
N VAL A 688 -7.00 -15.43 -7.73
CA VAL A 688 -7.41 -16.82 -7.42
C VAL A 688 -8.39 -17.38 -8.47
N GLU A 689 -9.40 -16.58 -8.85
CA GLU A 689 -10.39 -16.89 -9.91
C GLU A 689 -9.71 -17.22 -11.25
N ARG A 690 -8.66 -16.48 -11.62
CA ARG A 690 -7.88 -16.73 -12.84
C ARG A 690 -6.98 -17.98 -12.73
N ALA A 691 -6.39 -18.23 -11.57
CA ALA A 691 -5.55 -19.42 -11.36
C ALA A 691 -6.36 -20.72 -11.47
N PHE A 692 -7.55 -20.77 -10.84
CA PHE A 692 -8.49 -21.88 -11.00
C PHE A 692 -9.05 -21.95 -12.43
N GLY A 693 -9.45 -20.81 -13.02
CA GLY A 693 -10.01 -20.77 -14.38
C GLY A 693 -9.07 -21.27 -15.47
N ARG A 694 -7.75 -21.09 -15.31
CA ARG A 694 -6.72 -21.62 -16.22
C ARG A 694 -6.45 -23.11 -16.01
N SER A 695 -6.31 -23.51 -14.75
CA SER A 695 -5.95 -24.89 -14.39
C SER A 695 -7.11 -25.88 -14.39
N GLY A 696 -8.36 -25.41 -14.39
CA GLY A 696 -9.55 -26.25 -14.20
C GLY A 696 -9.65 -26.89 -12.80
N LEU A 697 -8.78 -26.51 -11.87
CA LEU A 697 -8.75 -27.02 -10.49
C LEU A 697 -9.76 -26.31 -9.60
N GLY A 698 -10.23 -27.01 -8.56
CA GLY A 698 -11.09 -26.44 -7.52
C GLY A 698 -10.34 -26.13 -6.21
N PRO A 699 -11.06 -25.64 -5.17
CA PRO A 699 -10.46 -25.43 -3.86
C PRO A 699 -10.01 -26.75 -3.20
N ASP A 700 -10.74 -27.85 -3.42
CA ASP A 700 -10.41 -29.19 -2.87
C ASP A 700 -9.17 -29.86 -3.53
N ASP A 701 -8.65 -29.26 -4.61
CA ASP A 701 -7.44 -29.72 -5.30
C ASP A 701 -6.13 -29.26 -4.64
N VAL A 702 -6.20 -28.28 -3.74
CA VAL A 702 -5.06 -27.62 -3.09
C VAL A 702 -5.05 -27.96 -1.60
N ASP A 703 -3.89 -28.36 -1.06
CA ASP A 703 -3.77 -28.74 0.35
C ASP A 703 -3.25 -27.60 1.23
N TRP A 704 -2.51 -26.66 0.65
CA TRP A 704 -1.75 -25.65 1.40
C TRP A 704 -1.53 -24.36 0.61
N ILE A 705 -1.45 -23.23 1.30
CA ILE A 705 -1.22 -21.90 0.73
C ILE A 705 -0.06 -21.24 1.48
N VAL A 706 0.98 -20.82 0.74
CA VAL A 706 1.98 -19.87 1.22
C VAL A 706 1.47 -18.46 0.88
N ALA A 707 0.82 -17.85 1.86
CA ALA A 707 0.18 -16.55 1.78
C ALA A 707 1.19 -15.41 1.55
N HIS A 708 0.70 -14.29 1.01
CA HIS A 708 1.46 -13.06 0.97
C HIS A 708 1.69 -12.50 2.38
N ALA A 709 0.74 -12.70 3.32
CA ALA A 709 0.66 -12.26 4.71
C ALA A 709 1.99 -11.76 5.30
N THR A 710 2.01 -10.47 5.61
CA THR A 710 3.22 -9.70 5.96
C THR A 710 3.27 -9.35 7.44
N GLY A 711 2.27 -9.74 8.24
CA GLY A 711 2.10 -9.26 9.60
C GLY A 711 1.48 -7.86 9.67
N THR A 712 0.97 -7.31 8.55
CA THR A 712 0.23 -6.04 8.54
C THR A 712 -1.25 -6.34 8.78
N PRO A 713 -1.88 -5.85 9.86
CA PRO A 713 -3.23 -6.29 10.24
C PRO A 713 -4.27 -6.17 9.11
N ALA A 714 -4.26 -5.07 8.35
CA ALA A 714 -5.19 -4.86 7.24
C ALA A 714 -4.85 -5.64 5.97
N GLY A 715 -3.59 -6.05 5.78
CA GLY A 715 -3.17 -6.90 4.65
C GLY A 715 -3.48 -8.36 4.90
N ASP A 716 -3.09 -8.85 6.07
CA ASP A 716 -3.36 -10.20 6.55
C ASP A 716 -4.88 -10.45 6.73
N GLU A 717 -5.65 -9.45 7.19
CA GLU A 717 -7.13 -9.53 7.23
C GLU A 717 -7.74 -9.64 5.82
N ALA A 718 -7.30 -8.79 4.88
CA ALA A 718 -7.80 -8.80 3.51
C ALA A 718 -7.50 -10.11 2.79
N GLU A 719 -6.26 -10.61 2.86
CA GLU A 719 -5.87 -11.87 2.23
C GLU A 719 -6.61 -13.06 2.84
N PHE A 720 -6.65 -13.20 4.17
CA PHE A 720 -7.33 -14.34 4.78
C PHE A 720 -8.83 -14.35 4.44
N THR A 721 -9.45 -13.17 4.35
CA THR A 721 -10.84 -13.01 3.88
C THR A 721 -11.01 -13.45 2.41
N SER A 722 -10.14 -13.00 1.50
CA SER A 722 -10.19 -13.39 0.08
C SER A 722 -9.91 -14.87 -0.14
N LEU A 723 -8.95 -15.44 0.58
CA LEU A 723 -8.65 -16.86 0.52
C LEU A 723 -9.82 -17.68 1.07
N ALA A 724 -10.39 -17.32 2.23
CA ALA A 724 -11.51 -18.06 2.82
C ALA A 724 -12.73 -18.12 1.89
N GLN A 725 -13.04 -17.02 1.19
CA GLN A 725 -14.15 -16.97 0.23
C GLN A 725 -13.91 -17.80 -1.04
N ARG A 726 -12.66 -18.03 -1.46
CA ARG A 726 -12.33 -18.77 -2.69
C ARG A 726 -11.86 -20.21 -2.43
N TYR A 727 -11.47 -20.53 -1.19
CA TYR A 727 -11.07 -21.86 -0.71
C TYR A 727 -12.12 -22.53 0.19
N SER A 728 -13.39 -22.12 0.10
CA SER A 728 -14.53 -22.73 0.80
C SER A 728 -14.94 -24.08 0.19
N GLY A 729 -14.03 -25.06 0.23
CA GLY A 729 -14.21 -26.41 -0.29
C GLY A 729 -14.89 -27.38 0.69
N SER A 730 -14.88 -28.68 0.34
CA SER A 730 -15.24 -29.76 1.25
C SER A 730 -14.06 -30.20 2.15
N ARG A 731 -12.84 -29.83 1.78
CA ARG A 731 -11.58 -30.02 2.53
C ARG A 731 -11.11 -28.70 3.13
N THR A 732 -10.47 -28.78 4.30
CA THR A 732 -9.76 -27.65 4.89
C THR A 732 -8.37 -27.50 4.24
N THR A 733 -8.05 -26.30 3.79
CA THR A 733 -6.74 -25.93 3.21
C THR A 733 -5.85 -25.33 4.29
N LEU A 734 -4.57 -25.71 4.34
CA LEU A 734 -3.61 -25.13 5.29
C LEU A 734 -3.08 -23.77 4.81
N VAL A 735 -2.73 -22.85 5.72
CA VAL A 735 -2.21 -21.51 5.36
C VAL A 735 -1.02 -21.12 6.23
N THR A 736 0.05 -20.62 5.61
CA THR A 736 1.29 -20.15 6.27
C THR A 736 1.88 -18.93 5.56
N SER A 737 2.83 -18.23 6.15
CA SER A 737 3.72 -17.27 5.47
C SER A 737 5.12 -17.30 6.07
N ASN A 738 6.11 -17.53 5.22
CA ASN A 738 7.55 -17.50 5.53
C ASN A 738 8.05 -16.14 6.07
N LYS A 739 7.27 -15.06 5.94
CA LYS A 739 7.70 -13.69 6.29
C LYS A 739 7.78 -13.46 7.80
N SER A 740 7.12 -14.29 8.62
CA SER A 740 7.37 -14.32 10.08
C SER A 740 8.80 -14.72 10.44
N LEU A 741 9.48 -15.46 9.56
CA LEU A 741 10.82 -16.01 9.78
C LEU A 741 11.90 -15.16 9.11
N VAL A 742 11.90 -15.08 7.77
CA VAL A 742 12.94 -14.37 6.99
C VAL A 742 12.59 -12.91 6.67
N GLY A 743 11.45 -12.42 7.15
CA GLY A 743 10.92 -11.11 6.81
C GLY A 743 10.37 -11.03 5.38
N HIS A 744 10.03 -9.81 4.94
CA HIS A 744 9.56 -9.57 3.59
C HIS A 744 10.76 -9.26 2.66
N CYS A 745 11.20 -10.27 1.91
CA CYS A 745 12.26 -10.18 0.88
C CYS A 745 11.88 -9.36 -0.37
N GLY A 746 11.09 -8.29 -0.22
CA GLY A 746 10.65 -7.38 -1.27
C GLY A 746 10.19 -8.11 -2.55
N TRP A 747 10.89 -7.85 -3.65
CA TRP A 747 10.59 -8.35 -4.99
C TRP A 747 10.91 -9.85 -5.16
N ALA A 748 11.79 -10.41 -4.33
CA ALA A 748 12.07 -11.85 -4.27
C ALA A 748 11.04 -12.65 -3.45
N ALA A 749 10.12 -12.00 -2.74
CA ALA A 749 9.23 -12.68 -1.78
C ALA A 749 8.30 -13.74 -2.39
N GLY A 750 7.97 -13.63 -3.68
CA GLY A 750 7.25 -14.65 -4.44
C GLY A 750 8.08 -15.92 -4.63
N VAL A 751 9.27 -15.79 -5.25
CA VAL A 751 10.16 -16.94 -5.49
C VAL A 751 10.69 -17.59 -4.21
N VAL A 752 10.90 -16.83 -3.13
CA VAL A 752 11.23 -17.40 -1.80
C VAL A 752 10.08 -18.27 -1.25
N SER A 753 8.83 -17.93 -1.54
CA SER A 753 7.65 -18.78 -1.23
C SER A 753 7.53 -19.98 -2.17
N VAL A 754 7.87 -19.84 -3.45
CA VAL A 754 7.96 -20.97 -4.40
C VAL A 754 9.00 -21.99 -3.94
N ILE A 755 10.21 -21.55 -3.56
CA ILE A 755 11.27 -22.43 -3.08
C ILE A 755 10.87 -23.10 -1.75
N HIS A 756 10.18 -22.39 -0.84
CA HIS A 756 9.57 -22.99 0.35
C HIS A 756 8.60 -24.14 -0.02
N THR A 757 7.74 -23.95 -1.03
CA THR A 757 6.83 -25.00 -1.51
C THR A 757 7.57 -26.19 -2.14
N LEU A 758 8.60 -25.95 -2.96
CA LEU A 758 9.39 -27.01 -3.59
C LEU A 758 10.18 -27.84 -2.55
N LEU A 759 10.67 -27.21 -1.48
CA LEU A 759 11.31 -27.89 -0.36
C LEU A 759 10.31 -28.73 0.44
N ALA A 760 9.10 -28.22 0.70
CA ALA A 760 8.03 -28.97 1.37
C ALA A 760 7.61 -30.23 0.59
N LEU A 761 7.53 -30.13 -0.75
CA LEU A 761 7.28 -31.28 -1.64
C LEU A 761 8.45 -32.28 -1.64
N ARG A 762 9.71 -31.81 -1.60
CA ARG A 762 10.92 -32.63 -1.52
C ARG A 762 11.04 -33.38 -0.17
N HIS A 763 10.53 -32.81 0.90
CA HIS A 763 10.67 -33.32 2.28
C HIS A 763 9.37 -33.90 2.86
N ASP A 764 8.34 -34.13 2.04
CA ASP A 764 7.06 -34.73 2.42
C ASP A 764 6.40 -34.10 3.66
N THR A 765 6.58 -32.79 3.85
CA THR A 765 6.23 -32.07 5.10
C THR A 765 5.86 -30.62 4.80
N ILE A 766 4.74 -30.16 5.34
CA ILE A 766 4.36 -28.73 5.39
C ILE A 766 4.88 -28.14 6.72
N PRO A 767 5.74 -27.11 6.71
CA PRO A 767 6.21 -26.47 7.94
C PRO A 767 5.11 -25.78 8.76
N ALA A 768 5.39 -25.57 10.05
CA ALA A 768 4.52 -24.81 10.95
C ALA A 768 4.54 -23.31 10.62
N GLN A 769 3.49 -22.58 10.99
CA GLN A 769 3.52 -21.13 10.97
C GLN A 769 4.41 -20.59 12.11
N TYR A 770 5.57 -20.08 11.75
CA TYR A 770 6.50 -19.48 12.70
C TYR A 770 5.89 -18.21 13.36
N ARG A 771 6.03 -18.10 14.68
CA ARG A 771 5.50 -16.99 15.53
C ARG A 771 3.98 -16.80 15.51
N PHE A 772 3.23 -17.90 15.46
CA PHE A 772 1.78 -17.94 15.63
C PHE A 772 1.38 -18.49 17.00
N GLU A 773 0.50 -17.78 17.69
CA GLU A 773 -0.23 -18.24 18.89
C GLU A 773 -1.71 -18.49 18.54
N ARG A 774 -2.34 -17.57 17.79
CA ARG A 774 -3.74 -17.70 17.35
C ARG A 774 -4.11 -16.68 16.27
N LEU A 775 -5.15 -16.97 15.48
CA LEU A 775 -5.76 -15.99 14.57
C LEU A 775 -6.30 -14.77 15.34
N PRO A 776 -6.27 -13.55 14.75
CA PRO A 776 -7.01 -12.40 15.25
C PRO A 776 -8.52 -12.68 15.40
N ASP A 777 -9.17 -12.07 16.39
CA ASP A 777 -10.61 -12.20 16.66
C ASP A 777 -11.50 -11.89 15.42
N ALA A 778 -11.04 -11.05 14.49
CA ALA A 778 -11.72 -10.73 13.24
C ALA A 778 -11.69 -11.86 12.19
N LEU A 779 -10.70 -12.75 12.26
CA LEU A 779 -10.49 -13.89 11.36
C LEU A 779 -10.90 -15.23 11.98
N ALA A 780 -10.92 -15.32 13.32
CA ALA A 780 -11.31 -16.53 14.06
C ALA A 780 -12.73 -17.05 13.74
N GLY A 781 -13.60 -16.22 13.17
CA GLY A 781 -14.94 -16.59 12.67
C GLY A 781 -15.07 -16.67 11.14
N GLN A 782 -13.96 -16.58 10.39
CA GLN A 782 -13.93 -16.67 8.92
C GLN A 782 -13.21 -17.93 8.42
N GLY A 783 -12.68 -18.77 9.32
CA GLY A 783 -11.86 -19.95 9.01
C GLY A 783 -12.61 -21.19 8.51
N ASP A 784 -13.87 -21.09 8.07
CA ASP A 784 -14.66 -22.23 7.55
C ASP A 784 -14.12 -22.69 6.18
N GLY A 785 -12.98 -23.39 6.21
CA GLY A 785 -12.23 -23.85 5.03
C GLY A 785 -10.71 -23.67 5.15
N LEU A 786 -10.21 -22.86 6.09
CA LEU A 786 -8.77 -22.56 6.26
C LEU A 786 -8.25 -22.95 7.65
N THR A 787 -6.98 -23.33 7.76
CA THR A 787 -6.32 -23.57 9.06
C THR A 787 -4.84 -23.23 9.03
N VAL A 788 -4.34 -22.58 10.08
CA VAL A 788 -2.91 -22.26 10.25
C VAL A 788 -2.25 -23.37 11.08
N PRO A 789 -1.21 -24.06 10.59
CA PRO A 789 -0.60 -25.19 11.30
C PRO A 789 0.36 -24.72 12.40
N GLU A 790 0.05 -25.05 13.66
CA GLU A 790 0.93 -24.78 14.83
C GLU A 790 2.17 -25.69 14.89
N GLN A 791 2.17 -26.81 14.16
CA GLN A 791 3.23 -27.84 14.14
C GLN A 791 3.43 -28.35 12.70
N PRO A 792 4.61 -28.89 12.33
CA PRO A 792 4.84 -29.43 10.98
C PRO A 792 3.87 -30.58 10.67
N VAL A 793 3.24 -30.53 9.50
CA VAL A 793 2.23 -31.50 9.06
C VAL A 793 2.84 -32.45 8.03
N PRO A 794 2.82 -33.78 8.25
CA PRO A 794 3.25 -34.75 7.24
C PRO A 794 2.38 -34.64 5.98
N TRP A 795 3.02 -34.52 4.83
CA TRP A 795 2.42 -34.38 3.50
C TRP A 795 3.01 -35.41 2.53
N PRO A 796 2.81 -36.73 2.79
CA PRO A 796 3.31 -37.79 1.92
C PRO A 796 2.54 -37.83 0.59
N ALA A 797 3.20 -38.32 -0.46
CA ALA A 797 2.58 -38.50 -1.77
C ALA A 797 1.42 -39.53 -1.72
N ASP A 798 0.29 -39.18 -2.34
CA ASP A 798 -0.87 -40.05 -2.51
C ASP A 798 -0.90 -40.55 -3.96
N ALA A 799 -1.04 -41.86 -4.17
CA ALA A 799 -1.11 -42.46 -5.50
C ALA A 799 -2.39 -42.10 -6.28
N GLY A 800 -3.43 -41.57 -5.61
CA GLY A 800 -4.71 -41.19 -6.22
C GLY A 800 -4.88 -39.72 -6.58
N ARG A 801 -4.07 -38.80 -6.03
CA ARG A 801 -4.14 -37.36 -6.31
C ARG A 801 -2.79 -36.69 -6.02
N PRO A 802 -2.26 -35.82 -6.91
CA PRO A 802 -1.06 -35.05 -6.62
C PRO A 802 -1.24 -34.15 -5.39
N ARG A 803 -0.17 -34.02 -4.60
CA ARG A 803 0.03 -32.92 -3.67
C ARG A 803 0.10 -31.61 -4.44
N ARG A 804 -0.66 -30.60 -4.01
CA ARG A 804 -0.63 -29.25 -4.58
C ARG A 804 -0.67 -28.17 -3.51
N ALA A 805 0.06 -27.09 -3.73
CA ALA A 805 0.00 -25.89 -2.91
C ALA A 805 -0.06 -24.63 -3.77
N ALA A 806 -0.57 -23.54 -3.21
CA ALA A 806 -0.61 -22.24 -3.86
C ALA A 806 0.33 -21.22 -3.20
N VAL A 807 0.78 -20.23 -3.96
CA VAL A 807 1.63 -19.13 -3.52
C VAL A 807 0.97 -17.81 -3.89
N SER A 808 0.71 -16.95 -2.90
CA SER A 808 0.17 -15.61 -3.10
C SER A 808 1.26 -14.53 -3.05
N GLY A 809 1.16 -13.54 -3.93
CA GLY A 809 1.94 -12.30 -3.88
C GLY A 809 1.06 -11.11 -4.23
N PHE A 810 0.89 -10.16 -3.30
CA PHE A 810 0.05 -8.98 -3.48
C PHE A 810 0.91 -7.73 -3.27
N GLY A 811 1.18 -6.99 -4.34
CA GLY A 811 2.07 -5.83 -4.32
C GLY A 811 1.37 -4.49 -4.13
N PHE A 812 2.15 -3.49 -3.73
CA PHE A 812 1.73 -2.09 -3.65
C PHE A 812 1.18 -1.59 -4.99
N GLY A 813 0.11 -0.81 -4.95
CA GLY A 813 -0.70 -0.51 -6.13
C GLY A 813 -1.82 -1.53 -6.42
N GLY A 814 -1.87 -2.64 -5.67
CA GLY A 814 -2.85 -3.71 -5.88
C GLY A 814 -2.49 -4.58 -7.07
N THR A 815 -1.23 -5.03 -7.14
CA THR A 815 -0.64 -5.86 -8.20
C THR A 815 -0.60 -7.33 -7.74
N ASN A 816 -1.59 -8.13 -8.10
CA ASN A 816 -1.81 -9.45 -7.49
C ASN A 816 -1.38 -10.61 -8.39
N ALA A 817 -0.73 -11.60 -7.81
CA ALA A 817 -0.44 -12.89 -8.42
C ALA A 817 -0.80 -14.03 -7.45
N HIS A 818 -1.39 -15.10 -7.99
CA HIS A 818 -1.65 -16.35 -7.28
C HIS A 818 -1.25 -17.54 -8.16
N MET A 819 -0.27 -18.32 -7.71
CA MET A 819 0.34 -19.42 -8.46
C MET A 819 0.00 -20.76 -7.82
N ILE A 820 -0.33 -21.78 -8.62
CA ILE A 820 -0.57 -23.16 -8.14
C ILE A 820 0.59 -24.05 -8.59
N ILE A 821 1.16 -24.81 -7.65
CA ILE A 821 2.29 -25.73 -7.85
C ILE A 821 1.84 -27.15 -7.47
N SER A 822 2.15 -28.14 -8.31
CA SER A 822 1.89 -29.57 -8.09
C SER A 822 3.20 -30.37 -8.04
N GLU A 823 3.17 -31.58 -7.49
CA GLU A 823 4.26 -32.57 -7.66
C GLU A 823 4.25 -33.25 -9.06
N ASP A 824 5.36 -33.88 -9.45
CA ASP A 824 5.50 -34.71 -10.66
C ASP A 824 4.79 -36.08 -10.49
N HIS A 825 3.47 -36.07 -10.65
CA HIS A 825 2.59 -37.20 -10.33
C HIS A 825 2.47 -38.21 -11.48
N ARG A 826 3.55 -38.98 -11.70
CA ARG A 826 3.79 -39.86 -12.86
C ARG A 826 2.74 -40.97 -13.11
N SER A 827 1.84 -41.24 -12.18
CA SER A 827 0.76 -42.24 -12.32
C SER A 827 -0.32 -41.84 -13.34
N THR A 828 -0.48 -40.55 -13.65
CA THR A 828 -1.48 -40.07 -14.62
C THR A 828 -0.85 -39.13 -15.64
N ARG A 829 -0.66 -39.59 -16.89
CA ARG A 829 -0.18 -38.73 -18.00
C ARG A 829 -1.06 -37.49 -18.22
N SER A 830 -2.34 -37.56 -17.86
CA SER A 830 -3.34 -36.49 -17.95
C SER A 830 -3.61 -35.76 -16.62
N GLY A 831 -2.70 -35.87 -15.64
CA GLY A 831 -2.91 -35.36 -14.27
C GLY A 831 -2.54 -33.90 -14.03
N HIS A 832 -1.90 -33.25 -15.00
CA HIS A 832 -1.43 -31.87 -14.91
C HIS A 832 -2.21 -30.98 -15.87
N PRO A 833 -2.74 -29.83 -15.42
CA PRO A 833 -3.32 -28.83 -16.31
C PRO A 833 -2.26 -28.28 -17.29
N ALA A 834 -2.71 -27.91 -18.50
CA ALA A 834 -1.95 -27.01 -19.35
C ALA A 834 -1.83 -25.65 -18.63
N ALA A 835 -0.64 -25.04 -18.65
CA ALA A 835 -0.40 -23.83 -17.87
C ALA A 835 -1.11 -22.60 -18.46
N LEU A 836 -1.22 -22.54 -19.80
CA LEU A 836 -1.85 -21.48 -20.60
C LEU A 836 -2.42 -22.08 -21.91
N PRO A 837 -3.42 -21.45 -22.56
CA PRO A 837 -3.87 -21.86 -23.91
C PRO A 837 -2.85 -21.51 -24.99
N ALA A 838 -2.98 -22.08 -26.19
CA ALA A 838 -2.14 -21.74 -27.34
C ALA A 838 -2.27 -20.25 -27.75
N PRO A 839 -1.17 -19.58 -28.16
CA PRO A 839 -1.22 -18.20 -28.63
C PRO A 839 -2.01 -18.10 -29.95
N LEU A 840 -2.91 -17.12 -30.06
CA LEU A 840 -3.83 -16.99 -31.21
C LEU A 840 -3.16 -16.83 -32.59
N GLY A 841 -1.93 -16.32 -32.64
CA GLY A 841 -1.25 -15.97 -33.90
C GLY A 841 -1.92 -14.82 -34.67
N GLU A 842 -2.69 -13.98 -33.99
CA GLU A 842 -3.47 -12.88 -34.58
C GLU A 842 -2.62 -11.60 -34.72
N ASP A 843 -2.91 -10.78 -35.74
CA ASP A 843 -2.37 -9.42 -35.86
C ASP A 843 -2.70 -8.61 -34.59
N LEU A 844 -1.66 -8.11 -33.91
CA LEU A 844 -1.81 -7.09 -32.89
C LEU A 844 -1.70 -5.70 -33.53
N VAL A 845 -2.59 -4.79 -33.12
CA VAL A 845 -2.78 -3.49 -33.76
C VAL A 845 -2.81 -2.36 -32.74
N VAL A 846 -2.21 -1.23 -33.11
CA VAL A 846 -2.35 0.04 -32.37
C VAL A 846 -3.63 0.72 -32.86
N VAL A 847 -4.57 0.99 -31.94
CA VAL A 847 -5.87 1.64 -32.24
C VAL A 847 -5.98 3.09 -31.75
N GLY A 848 -5.02 3.55 -30.95
CA GLY A 848 -4.95 4.92 -30.47
C GLY A 848 -3.63 5.19 -29.74
N TRP A 849 -3.27 6.47 -29.62
CA TRP A 849 -2.11 6.91 -28.84
C TRP A 849 -2.35 8.32 -28.27
N SER A 850 -1.54 8.72 -27.30
CA SER A 850 -1.51 10.08 -26.73
C SER A 850 -0.14 10.37 -26.10
N SER A 851 0.13 11.64 -25.79
CA SER A 851 1.37 12.06 -25.13
C SER A 851 1.18 13.18 -24.10
N GLN A 852 2.14 13.29 -23.19
CA GLN A 852 2.27 14.38 -22.23
C GLN A 852 3.75 14.76 -22.13
N MET A 853 4.11 15.86 -22.78
CA MET A 853 5.47 16.45 -22.79
C MET A 853 5.43 17.88 -22.22
N PRO A 854 6.58 18.51 -21.91
CA PRO A 854 6.64 19.92 -21.54
C PRO A 854 6.01 20.81 -22.61
N GLY A 855 5.42 21.94 -22.19
CA GLY A 855 4.50 22.73 -23.03
C GLY A 855 3.10 22.11 -23.19
N SER A 856 2.95 20.80 -22.97
CA SER A 856 1.72 20.01 -23.19
C SER A 856 1.16 20.10 -24.63
N PRO A 857 1.98 19.91 -25.68
CA PRO A 857 1.54 20.03 -27.07
C PRO A 857 0.38 19.09 -27.43
N GLU A 858 -0.33 19.43 -28.50
CA GLU A 858 -1.42 18.64 -29.07
C GLU A 858 -0.91 17.56 -30.04
N ALA A 859 -1.73 16.53 -30.28
CA ALA A 859 -1.27 15.31 -30.99
C ALA A 859 -0.73 15.59 -32.40
N ASP A 860 -1.33 16.53 -33.14
CA ASP A 860 -0.89 16.92 -34.48
C ASP A 860 0.48 17.63 -34.48
N GLU A 861 0.78 18.39 -33.43
CA GLU A 861 2.07 19.09 -33.27
C GLU A 861 3.20 18.08 -33.03
N VAL A 862 2.94 17.10 -32.15
CA VAL A 862 3.87 15.99 -31.86
C VAL A 862 4.07 15.10 -33.08
N ALA A 863 3.01 14.82 -33.85
CA ALA A 863 3.09 14.07 -35.10
C ALA A 863 3.90 14.82 -36.17
N ALA A 864 3.73 16.13 -36.30
CA ALA A 864 4.49 16.96 -37.23
C ALA A 864 5.98 17.05 -36.85
N TRP A 865 6.29 17.23 -35.57
CA TRP A 865 7.66 17.21 -35.04
C TRP A 865 8.36 15.86 -35.32
N ALA A 866 7.67 14.74 -35.04
CA ALA A 866 8.19 13.40 -35.30
C ALA A 866 8.39 13.13 -36.81
N ALA A 867 7.45 13.57 -37.66
CA ALA A 867 7.55 13.42 -39.12
C ALA A 867 8.75 14.21 -39.73
N ASN A 868 9.15 15.31 -39.10
CA ASN A 868 10.35 16.08 -39.46
C ASN A 868 11.64 15.53 -38.81
N GLY A 869 11.63 14.27 -38.34
CA GLY A 869 12.78 13.63 -37.70
C GLY A 869 13.21 14.27 -36.38
N GLY A 870 12.29 14.95 -35.69
CA GLY A 870 12.57 15.73 -34.49
C GLY A 870 13.20 17.10 -34.74
N SER A 871 13.22 17.59 -35.99
CA SER A 871 13.71 18.95 -36.32
C SER A 871 12.55 19.94 -36.52
N GLY A 872 12.57 21.04 -35.76
CA GLY A 872 11.49 22.03 -35.77
C GLY A 872 11.70 23.15 -34.74
N GLU A 873 10.62 23.65 -34.15
CA GLU A 873 10.71 24.28 -32.82
C GLU A 873 10.82 23.16 -31.78
N ASP A 874 11.91 23.16 -31.01
CA ASP A 874 12.16 22.12 -30.00
C ASP A 874 11.24 22.31 -28.78
N PHE A 875 10.64 21.21 -28.30
CA PHE A 875 9.95 21.21 -27.01
C PHE A 875 10.97 21.34 -25.87
N GLU A 876 10.60 22.06 -24.79
CA GLU A 876 11.43 22.18 -23.59
C GLU A 876 11.76 20.78 -23.01
N PRO A 877 13.00 20.50 -22.58
CA PRO A 877 13.41 19.14 -22.18
C PRO A 877 12.93 18.73 -20.78
N SER A 878 12.26 19.60 -20.02
CA SER A 878 11.79 19.30 -18.65
C SER A 878 10.56 20.13 -18.31
N PHE A 879 9.68 19.60 -17.45
CA PHE A 879 8.61 20.39 -16.83
C PHE A 879 9.15 21.39 -15.77
N GLY A 880 10.45 21.34 -15.45
CA GLY A 880 11.10 22.22 -14.47
C GLY A 880 11.12 21.64 -13.05
N PRO A 881 11.42 22.47 -12.02
CA PRO A 881 11.60 21.99 -10.65
C PRO A 881 10.30 21.44 -10.02
N ALA A 882 9.14 21.94 -10.44
CA ALA A 882 7.82 21.46 -10.05
C ALA A 882 7.01 21.07 -11.29
N TYR A 883 6.16 20.04 -11.20
CA TYR A 883 5.28 19.63 -12.28
C TYR A 883 3.95 20.43 -12.24
N PRO A 884 3.38 20.86 -13.37
CA PRO A 884 2.09 21.55 -13.41
C PRO A 884 0.93 20.58 -13.09
N VAL A 885 0.65 20.39 -11.81
CA VAL A 885 -0.47 19.57 -11.32
C VAL A 885 -1.81 20.20 -11.77
N PRO A 886 -2.68 19.47 -12.50
CA PRO A 886 -3.99 19.98 -12.92
C PRO A 886 -4.91 20.31 -11.74
N PRO A 887 -5.92 21.17 -11.93
CA PRO A 887 -6.94 21.43 -10.91
C PRO A 887 -7.75 20.16 -10.59
N PHE A 888 -8.31 20.10 -9.39
CA PHE A 888 -9.04 18.93 -8.84
C PHE A 888 -10.22 18.45 -9.71
N GLN A 889 -10.79 19.35 -10.50
CA GLN A 889 -11.86 19.07 -11.46
C GLN A 889 -11.39 18.15 -12.61
N GLU A 890 -10.13 18.29 -13.04
CA GLU A 890 -9.48 17.48 -14.07
C GLU A 890 -8.80 16.25 -13.46
N LEU A 891 -7.99 16.46 -12.41
CA LEU A 891 -7.30 15.40 -11.67
C LEU A 891 -8.05 15.14 -10.35
N ARG A 892 -8.89 14.10 -10.33
CA ARG A 892 -9.74 13.72 -9.17
C ARG A 892 -8.95 13.04 -8.06
N MET A 893 -7.85 13.66 -7.62
CA MET A 893 -6.92 13.16 -6.60
C MET A 893 -6.81 14.22 -5.48
N PRO A 894 -6.81 13.85 -4.19
CA PRO A 894 -6.70 14.82 -3.11
C PRO A 894 -5.45 15.71 -3.27
N PRO A 895 -5.53 17.04 -3.05
CA PRO A 895 -4.39 17.94 -3.23
C PRO A 895 -3.11 17.59 -2.44
N PRO A 896 -3.15 16.97 -1.25
CA PRO A 896 -1.95 16.43 -0.60
C PRO A 896 -1.29 15.33 -1.45
N THR A 897 -2.03 14.28 -1.76
CA THR A 897 -1.61 13.13 -2.59
C THR A 897 -1.09 13.56 -3.96
N ALA A 898 -1.75 14.53 -4.59
CA ALA A 898 -1.36 15.06 -5.91
C ALA A 898 -0.05 15.88 -5.89
N ARG A 899 0.44 16.30 -4.71
CA ARG A 899 1.74 16.98 -4.54
C ARG A 899 2.88 16.03 -4.20
N THR A 900 2.60 14.87 -3.60
CA THR A 900 3.60 13.83 -3.28
C THR A 900 3.73 12.77 -4.36
N THR A 901 2.72 12.62 -5.23
CA THR A 901 2.76 11.74 -6.41
C THR A 901 3.77 12.25 -7.44
N ASP A 902 4.65 11.37 -7.91
CA ASP A 902 5.67 11.68 -8.91
C ASP A 902 5.05 12.06 -10.26
N ARG A 903 5.75 12.93 -11.00
CA ARG A 903 5.27 13.43 -12.29
C ARG A 903 5.04 12.32 -13.31
N THR A 904 5.83 11.25 -13.31
CA THR A 904 5.61 10.06 -14.17
C THR A 904 4.19 9.49 -14.01
N GLN A 905 3.76 9.27 -12.77
CA GLN A 905 2.44 8.72 -12.43
C GLN A 905 1.30 9.70 -12.80
N LEU A 906 1.53 11.02 -12.68
CA LEU A 906 0.57 12.04 -13.12
C LEU A 906 0.49 12.17 -14.65
N MET A 907 1.63 12.07 -15.34
CA MET A 907 1.74 12.14 -16.80
C MET A 907 0.99 10.98 -17.46
N MET A 908 1.06 9.77 -16.90
CA MET A 908 0.25 8.62 -17.35
C MET A 908 -1.25 8.89 -17.26
N VAL A 909 -1.74 9.41 -16.13
CA VAL A 909 -3.17 9.76 -15.98
C VAL A 909 -3.58 10.80 -17.02
N ARG A 910 -2.72 11.78 -17.34
CA ARG A 910 -2.98 12.77 -18.42
C ARG A 910 -3.02 12.13 -19.80
N CYS A 911 -2.11 11.22 -20.13
CA CYS A 911 -2.16 10.47 -21.39
C CYS A 911 -3.50 9.73 -21.54
N MET A 912 -3.94 8.97 -20.53
CA MET A 912 -5.22 8.24 -20.58
C MET A 912 -6.45 9.18 -20.68
N GLN A 913 -6.36 10.39 -20.11
CA GLN A 913 -7.36 11.46 -20.31
C GLN A 913 -7.33 12.08 -21.71
N ARG A 914 -6.15 12.12 -22.36
CA ARG A 914 -5.93 12.68 -23.71
C ARG A 914 -6.22 11.71 -24.87
N LEU A 915 -6.46 10.43 -24.62
CA LEU A 915 -6.93 9.49 -25.64
C LEU A 915 -8.29 9.90 -26.21
N ASP A 916 -8.53 9.50 -27.48
CA ASP A 916 -9.86 9.55 -28.11
C ASP A 916 -10.91 8.81 -27.27
N GLU A 917 -12.15 9.32 -27.26
CA GLU A 917 -13.22 8.77 -26.43
C GLU A 917 -13.58 7.34 -26.81
N ARG A 918 -13.59 6.97 -28.10
CA ARG A 918 -13.94 5.61 -28.54
C ARG A 918 -12.86 4.60 -28.13
N VAL A 919 -11.60 5.02 -28.17
CA VAL A 919 -10.46 4.22 -27.70
C VAL A 919 -10.50 4.05 -26.17
N ARG A 920 -10.82 5.12 -25.43
CA ARG A 920 -11.04 5.06 -23.98
C ARG A 920 -12.25 4.19 -23.61
N GLU A 921 -13.35 4.28 -24.35
CA GLU A 921 -14.54 3.45 -24.18
C GLU A 921 -14.22 1.96 -24.36
N LEU A 922 -13.35 1.57 -25.31
CA LEU A 922 -12.90 0.18 -25.44
C LEU A 922 -12.20 -0.30 -24.17
N CYS A 923 -11.22 0.48 -23.67
CA CYS A 923 -10.46 0.16 -22.45
C CYS A 923 -11.37 0.06 -21.21
N LEU A 924 -12.42 0.87 -21.12
CA LEU A 924 -13.37 0.84 -20.01
C LEU A 924 -14.44 -0.26 -20.17
N ARG A 925 -14.81 -0.63 -21.40
CA ARG A 925 -15.69 -1.77 -21.69
C ARG A 925 -15.02 -3.09 -21.31
N HIS A 926 -13.75 -3.25 -21.66
CA HIS A 926 -12.92 -4.40 -21.30
C HIS A 926 -12.20 -4.18 -19.96
N HIS A 927 -12.70 -3.36 -19.03
CA HIS A 927 -11.90 -2.99 -17.84
C HIS A 927 -11.43 -4.20 -17.00
N ARG A 928 -12.19 -5.31 -16.95
CA ARG A 928 -11.76 -6.57 -16.32
C ARG A 928 -10.55 -7.22 -17.01
N THR A 929 -10.39 -7.05 -18.31
CA THR A 929 -9.35 -7.66 -19.17
C THR A 929 -8.48 -6.60 -19.87
N THR A 930 -8.44 -5.35 -19.37
CA THR A 930 -7.53 -4.32 -19.86
C THR A 930 -6.27 -4.33 -19.01
N GLY A 931 -5.14 -4.67 -19.64
CA GLY A 931 -3.81 -4.64 -19.03
C GLY A 931 -3.12 -3.29 -19.12
N VAL A 932 -2.11 -3.06 -18.28
CA VAL A 932 -1.27 -1.86 -18.27
C VAL A 932 0.20 -2.27 -18.19
N VAL A 933 0.99 -1.92 -19.21
CA VAL A 933 2.41 -2.28 -19.33
C VAL A 933 3.21 -1.00 -19.56
N VAL A 934 4.10 -0.65 -18.63
CA VAL A 934 4.82 0.63 -18.66
C VAL A 934 6.34 0.43 -18.67
N GLY A 935 6.99 0.86 -19.73
CA GLY A 935 8.43 1.03 -19.80
C GLY A 935 8.88 2.24 -18.96
N HIS A 936 9.70 1.99 -17.94
CA HIS A 936 10.34 3.03 -17.14
C HIS A 936 11.75 2.57 -16.73
N THR A 937 12.72 3.46 -16.83
CA THR A 937 14.11 3.18 -16.46
C THR A 937 14.43 3.78 -15.11
N GLY A 938 14.97 2.98 -14.20
CA GLY A 938 15.47 3.41 -12.90
C GLY A 938 14.44 4.09 -12.00
N ALA A 939 14.94 4.80 -10.98
CA ALA A 939 14.14 5.36 -9.91
C ALA A 939 13.45 6.68 -10.33
N THR A 940 12.23 6.91 -9.86
CA THR A 940 11.48 8.13 -10.20
C THR A 940 12.10 9.39 -9.61
N ARG A 941 11.71 10.57 -10.10
CA ARG A 941 12.28 11.84 -9.64
C ARG A 941 12.05 12.07 -8.14
N ASN A 942 10.88 11.70 -7.62
CA ASN A 942 10.60 11.81 -6.19
C ASN A 942 11.42 10.81 -5.37
N ALA A 943 11.69 9.60 -5.86
CA ALA A 943 12.54 8.61 -5.19
C ALA A 943 13.97 9.16 -5.02
N LEU A 944 14.56 9.71 -6.09
CA LEU A 944 15.89 10.34 -6.07
C LEU A 944 16.00 11.49 -5.05
N LEU A 945 14.95 12.31 -4.93
CA LEU A 945 14.92 13.44 -4.01
C LEU A 945 14.70 13.00 -2.56
N TYR A 946 13.82 12.02 -2.29
CA TYR A 946 13.67 11.44 -0.95
C TYR A 946 14.95 10.73 -0.49
N LYS A 947 15.68 10.05 -1.38
CA LYS A 947 17.00 9.48 -1.10
C LYS A 947 18.01 10.55 -0.67
N THR A 948 18.19 11.62 -1.45
CA THR A 948 19.07 12.74 -1.06
C THR A 948 18.66 13.33 0.31
N ARG A 949 17.35 13.57 0.51
CA ARG A 949 16.79 14.20 1.71
C ARG A 949 16.98 13.33 2.97
N ALA A 950 16.84 12.01 2.86
CA ALA A 950 17.02 11.08 3.97
C ALA A 950 18.47 11.02 4.51
N TYR A 951 19.46 11.36 3.69
CA TYR A 951 20.89 11.20 4.01
C TYR A 951 21.57 12.46 4.58
N LEU A 952 20.85 13.58 4.77
CA LEU A 952 21.45 14.85 5.23
C LEU A 952 22.29 14.70 6.52
N ASP A 953 21.80 13.97 7.53
CA ASP A 953 22.54 13.71 8.79
C ASP A 953 23.79 12.82 8.59
N GLU A 954 23.73 11.85 7.67
CA GLU A 954 24.84 10.94 7.36
C GLU A 954 25.91 11.68 6.55
N ILE A 955 25.50 12.50 5.58
CA ILE A 955 26.40 13.39 4.82
C ILE A 955 27.07 14.38 5.77
N GLY A 956 26.30 15.03 6.65
CA GLY A 956 26.81 15.93 7.69
C GLY A 956 27.76 15.24 8.65
N HIS A 957 27.55 13.96 8.96
CA HIS A 957 28.50 13.16 9.75
C HIS A 957 29.78 12.83 8.97
N ALA A 958 29.66 12.44 7.70
CA ALA A 958 30.77 12.02 6.84
C ALA A 958 31.79 13.13 6.60
N VAL A 959 31.31 14.36 6.37
CA VAL A 959 32.17 15.54 6.10
C VAL A 959 32.63 16.25 7.38
N ALA A 960 32.25 15.77 8.58
CA ALA A 960 32.53 16.43 9.85
C ALA A 960 34.04 16.53 10.13
N GLY A 961 34.60 17.74 9.96
CA GLY A 961 36.03 18.00 10.13
C GLY A 961 36.90 17.57 8.94
N ALA A 962 36.30 17.24 7.80
CA ALA A 962 37.03 16.90 6.57
C ALA A 962 37.70 18.13 5.93
N GLY A 963 36.94 19.22 5.75
CA GLY A 963 37.40 20.47 5.15
C GLY A 963 37.46 21.65 6.13
N GLU A 964 37.66 22.86 5.61
CA GLU A 964 37.52 24.08 6.40
C GLU A 964 36.07 24.20 6.95
N PRO A 965 35.86 24.54 8.23
CA PRO A 965 34.53 24.58 8.83
C PRO A 965 33.54 25.50 8.11
N ALA A 966 33.99 26.66 7.59
CA ALA A 966 33.15 27.60 6.86
C ALA A 966 32.66 27.01 5.52
N THR A 967 33.57 26.43 4.73
CA THR A 967 33.27 25.77 3.46
C THR A 967 32.37 24.56 3.66
N THR A 968 32.65 23.75 4.67
CA THR A 968 31.84 22.57 5.01
C THR A 968 30.43 22.96 5.43
N ALA A 969 30.27 24.01 6.24
CA ALA A 969 28.95 24.52 6.63
C ALA A 969 28.17 25.11 5.43
N LYS A 970 28.83 25.87 4.55
CA LYS A 970 28.23 26.42 3.32
C LYS A 970 27.74 25.29 2.39
N PHE A 971 28.53 24.23 2.22
CA PHE A 971 28.15 23.06 1.44
C PHE A 971 26.90 22.38 2.02
N LEU A 972 26.90 22.07 3.32
CA LEU A 972 25.78 21.39 3.98
C LEU A 972 24.49 22.24 3.93
N GLN A 973 24.59 23.55 4.16
CA GLN A 973 23.44 24.45 4.05
C GLN A 973 22.83 24.44 2.64
N ARG A 974 23.64 24.55 1.58
CA ARG A 974 23.15 24.52 0.19
C ARG A 974 22.51 23.17 -0.16
N LEU A 975 23.06 22.07 0.37
CA LEU A 975 22.49 20.73 0.17
C LEU A 975 21.15 20.56 0.89
N GLU A 976 21.01 21.05 2.13
CA GLU A 976 19.76 21.06 2.88
C GLU A 976 18.70 21.95 2.19
N GLU A 977 19.05 23.17 1.79
CA GLU A 977 18.16 24.08 1.06
C GLU A 977 17.68 23.47 -0.27
N ARG A 978 18.57 22.78 -1.01
CA ARG A 978 18.25 22.10 -2.27
C ARG A 978 17.37 20.87 -2.04
N ALA A 979 17.68 20.02 -1.07
CA ALA A 979 16.88 18.83 -0.76
C ALA A 979 15.49 19.18 -0.22
N THR A 980 15.41 20.15 0.70
CA THR A 980 14.14 20.55 1.33
C THR A 980 13.28 21.46 0.45
N GLY A 981 13.88 22.25 -0.45
CA GLY A 981 13.18 23.08 -1.42
C GLY A 981 12.64 22.33 -2.65
N LEU A 982 13.27 21.19 -3.02
CA LEU A 982 12.83 20.38 -4.17
C LEU A 982 11.80 19.30 -3.80
N ILE A 983 11.74 18.84 -2.54
CA ILE A 983 10.71 17.91 -2.08
C ILE A 983 10.29 18.14 -0.61
N ALA A 984 8.98 18.12 -0.39
CA ALA A 984 8.38 18.24 0.94
C ALA A 984 8.74 17.04 1.83
N ALA A 985 8.66 17.23 3.16
CA ALA A 985 8.86 16.15 4.13
C ALA A 985 7.91 14.96 3.85
N PRO A 986 8.35 13.70 4.03
CA PRO A 986 7.61 12.54 3.60
C PRO A 986 6.37 12.27 4.48
N THR A 987 5.29 11.85 3.83
CA THR A 987 3.99 11.50 4.44
C THR A 987 3.58 10.07 4.06
N GLU A 988 2.41 9.61 4.50
CA GLU A 988 1.81 8.35 4.05
C GLU A 988 1.62 8.27 2.52
N ASP A 989 1.38 9.40 1.84
CA ASP A 989 1.26 9.46 0.38
C ASP A 989 2.62 9.52 -0.34
N SER A 990 3.75 9.61 0.36
CA SER A 990 5.07 9.80 -0.26
C SER A 990 5.62 8.51 -0.87
N PHE A 991 5.63 7.39 -0.13
CA PHE A 991 6.12 6.09 -0.63
C PHE A 991 5.39 5.64 -1.91
N PRO A 992 4.05 5.45 -1.92
CA PRO A 992 3.33 5.15 -3.16
C PRO A 992 3.36 6.31 -4.18
N GLY A 993 3.75 7.51 -3.74
CA GLY A 993 3.98 8.65 -4.60
C GLY A 993 5.27 8.53 -5.42
N GLU A 994 6.29 7.80 -4.95
CA GLU A 994 7.57 7.67 -5.65
C GLU A 994 7.78 6.31 -6.35
N MET A 995 7.20 5.21 -5.87
CA MET A 995 7.47 3.86 -6.42
C MET A 995 7.26 3.72 -7.94
N PRO A 996 8.20 3.13 -8.70
CA PRO A 996 8.08 2.91 -10.15
C PRO A 996 6.85 2.12 -10.61
N ASN A 997 6.54 0.97 -9.99
CA ASN A 997 5.39 0.16 -10.41
C ASN A 997 4.03 0.88 -10.23
N VAL A 998 3.98 1.86 -9.32
CA VAL A 998 2.77 2.65 -9.08
C VAL A 998 2.46 3.57 -10.27
N ILE A 999 3.39 3.79 -11.20
CA ILE A 999 3.12 4.38 -12.52
C ILE A 999 2.05 3.56 -13.28
N ALA A 1000 2.25 2.24 -13.42
CA ALA A 1000 1.28 1.35 -14.05
C ALA A 1000 0.02 1.20 -13.16
N ALA A 1001 0.22 0.98 -11.85
CA ALA A 1001 -0.90 0.72 -10.95
C ALA A 1001 -1.85 1.92 -10.76
N ARG A 1002 -1.37 3.16 -10.90
CA ARG A 1002 -2.22 4.36 -10.78
C ARG A 1002 -3.18 4.52 -11.97
N LEU A 1003 -2.83 4.02 -13.16
CA LEU A 1003 -3.79 3.88 -14.26
C LEU A 1003 -4.89 2.88 -13.90
N SER A 1004 -4.53 1.68 -13.44
CA SER A 1004 -5.49 0.66 -12.99
C SER A 1004 -6.43 1.20 -11.91
N ASN A 1005 -5.88 1.89 -10.91
CA ASN A 1005 -6.62 2.41 -9.77
C ASN A 1005 -7.56 3.58 -10.15
N TYR A 1006 -7.08 4.53 -10.95
CA TYR A 1006 -7.89 5.70 -11.33
C TYR A 1006 -9.02 5.32 -12.29
N PHE A 1007 -8.77 4.41 -13.23
CA PHE A 1007 -9.73 4.03 -14.28
C PHE A 1007 -10.54 2.74 -13.98
N ASP A 1008 -10.22 2.00 -12.91
CA ASP A 1008 -10.82 0.70 -12.51
C ASP A 1008 -10.52 -0.47 -13.46
N LEU A 1009 -9.28 -0.50 -13.99
CA LEU A 1009 -8.79 -1.58 -14.83
C LEU A 1009 -8.28 -2.73 -13.94
N ARG A 1010 -8.68 -3.97 -14.27
CA ARG A 1010 -8.46 -5.19 -13.48
C ARG A 1010 -7.90 -6.36 -14.31
N GLY A 1011 -7.29 -6.06 -15.46
CA GLY A 1011 -6.35 -6.96 -16.12
C GLY A 1011 -5.09 -7.14 -15.27
N LEU A 1012 -3.92 -7.19 -15.90
CA LEU A 1012 -2.64 -7.08 -15.20
C LEU A 1012 -2.11 -5.63 -15.21
N ASN A 1013 -1.22 -5.30 -14.29
CA ASN A 1013 -0.44 -4.07 -14.31
C ASN A 1013 1.03 -4.36 -13.98
N ILE A 1014 1.94 -3.80 -14.77
CA ILE A 1014 3.37 -4.11 -14.74
C ILE A 1014 4.20 -2.93 -15.22
N THR A 1015 5.35 -2.71 -14.58
CA THR A 1015 6.42 -1.83 -15.04
C THR A 1015 7.64 -2.66 -15.42
N VAL A 1016 8.37 -2.25 -16.47
CA VAL A 1016 9.53 -2.96 -17.00
C VAL A 1016 10.70 -2.00 -17.29
N ASP A 1017 11.93 -2.47 -17.03
CA ASP A 1017 13.17 -1.73 -17.29
C ASP A 1017 14.09 -2.52 -18.23
N ALA A 1018 14.30 -1.99 -19.42
CA ALA A 1018 15.29 -2.44 -20.40
C ALA A 1018 16.20 -1.29 -20.84
N GLY A 1019 16.48 -0.34 -19.92
CA GLY A 1019 17.19 0.90 -20.25
C GLY A 1019 16.44 1.74 -21.28
N GLU A 1020 17.15 2.35 -22.23
CA GLU A 1020 16.54 3.12 -23.32
C GLU A 1020 15.49 2.31 -24.13
N ALA A 1021 15.53 0.98 -24.10
CA ALA A 1021 14.58 0.10 -24.79
C ALA A 1021 13.28 -0.21 -24.00
N SER A 1022 13.10 0.34 -22.79
CA SER A 1022 11.99 -0.03 -21.88
C SER A 1022 10.59 0.07 -22.51
N LEU A 1023 10.35 0.99 -23.45
CA LEU A 1023 9.07 1.08 -24.18
C LEU A 1023 8.88 -0.08 -25.18
N LEU A 1024 9.94 -0.54 -25.83
CA LEU A 1024 9.88 -1.68 -26.76
C LEU A 1024 9.64 -2.98 -26.00
N GLU A 1025 10.32 -3.14 -24.85
CA GLU A 1025 10.07 -4.22 -23.91
C GLU A 1025 8.60 -4.25 -23.42
N ALA A 1026 8.02 -3.07 -23.16
CA ALA A 1026 6.60 -2.96 -22.83
C ALA A 1026 5.66 -3.39 -23.97
N PHE A 1027 6.05 -3.24 -25.25
CA PHE A 1027 5.29 -3.77 -26.39
C PHE A 1027 5.40 -5.30 -26.49
N ASP A 1028 6.59 -5.87 -26.33
CA ASP A 1028 6.82 -7.33 -26.38
C ASP A 1028 6.04 -8.03 -25.25
N VAL A 1029 6.15 -7.53 -24.01
CA VAL A 1029 5.41 -8.02 -22.84
C VAL A 1029 3.89 -7.91 -23.03
N ALA A 1030 3.39 -6.75 -23.48
CA ALA A 1030 1.97 -6.58 -23.75
C ALA A 1030 1.45 -7.52 -24.85
N GLY A 1031 2.24 -7.72 -25.90
CA GLY A 1031 1.91 -8.63 -27.00
C GLY A 1031 1.80 -10.07 -26.54
N SER A 1032 2.68 -10.51 -25.65
CA SER A 1032 2.64 -11.84 -25.03
C SER A 1032 1.30 -12.07 -24.30
N TYR A 1033 0.88 -11.15 -23.42
CA TYR A 1033 -0.41 -11.30 -22.70
C TYR A 1033 -1.66 -11.20 -23.61
N LEU A 1034 -1.57 -10.49 -24.75
CA LEU A 1034 -2.64 -10.42 -25.76
C LEU A 1034 -2.79 -11.73 -26.56
N ASP A 1035 -1.68 -12.36 -26.96
CA ASP A 1035 -1.68 -13.62 -27.71
C ASP A 1035 -2.29 -14.77 -26.90
N PHE A 1036 -1.91 -14.87 -25.63
CA PHE A 1036 -2.41 -15.85 -24.65
C PHE A 1036 -3.81 -15.49 -24.11
N GLN A 1037 -4.49 -14.50 -24.71
CA GLN A 1037 -5.88 -14.07 -24.42
C GLN A 1037 -6.16 -13.67 -22.96
N GLU A 1038 -5.15 -13.21 -22.22
CA GLU A 1038 -5.32 -12.86 -20.81
C GLU A 1038 -5.87 -11.45 -20.60
N ILE A 1039 -5.54 -10.60 -21.56
CA ILE A 1039 -6.04 -9.25 -21.73
C ILE A 1039 -6.59 -9.13 -23.15
N ASP A 1040 -7.67 -8.37 -23.31
CA ASP A 1040 -8.22 -8.01 -24.62
C ASP A 1040 -7.58 -6.75 -25.18
N VAL A 1041 -7.12 -5.88 -24.28
CA VAL A 1041 -6.62 -4.54 -24.56
C VAL A 1041 -5.42 -4.29 -23.66
N ALA A 1042 -4.34 -3.74 -24.20
CA ALA A 1042 -3.18 -3.31 -23.45
C ALA A 1042 -2.99 -1.80 -23.58
N LEU A 1043 -2.89 -1.12 -22.43
CA LEU A 1043 -2.31 0.21 -22.32
C LEU A 1043 -0.79 0.05 -22.25
N VAL A 1044 -0.10 0.35 -23.35
CA VAL A 1044 1.37 0.23 -23.46
C VAL A 1044 1.97 1.62 -23.42
N ALA A 1045 2.89 1.87 -22.49
CA ALA A 1045 3.44 3.22 -22.28
C ALA A 1045 4.96 3.24 -22.09
N GLY A 1046 5.54 4.41 -22.35
CA GLY A 1046 6.94 4.73 -22.06
C GLY A 1046 7.02 6.12 -21.43
N VAL A 1047 7.74 6.25 -20.31
CA VAL A 1047 7.74 7.51 -19.55
C VAL A 1047 9.06 7.79 -18.83
N ASN A 1048 9.54 9.03 -18.95
CA ASN A 1048 10.58 9.60 -18.10
C ASN A 1048 10.09 10.89 -17.43
N GLY A 1049 10.33 11.01 -16.13
CA GLY A 1049 9.99 12.18 -15.31
C GLY A 1049 11.19 12.87 -14.67
N THR A 1050 12.42 12.55 -15.07
CA THR A 1050 13.63 13.19 -14.55
C THR A 1050 14.60 13.64 -15.65
N ALA A 1051 15.02 14.90 -15.56
CA ALA A 1051 16.19 15.45 -16.25
C ALA A 1051 17.25 15.97 -15.24
N LEU A 1052 17.25 15.47 -13.99
CA LEU A 1052 18.18 15.89 -12.94
C LEU A 1052 19.65 15.63 -13.35
N PRO A 1053 20.64 16.47 -12.94
CA PRO A 1053 22.02 16.34 -13.40
C PRO A 1053 22.60 14.92 -13.25
N GLY A 1054 22.63 14.36 -12.04
CA GLY A 1054 23.05 12.97 -11.77
C GLY A 1054 22.18 11.84 -12.35
N TRP A 1055 21.13 12.15 -13.12
CA TRP A 1055 20.43 11.19 -13.99
C TRP A 1055 21.02 11.17 -15.41
N ASN A 1056 21.57 12.27 -15.92
CA ASN A 1056 22.13 12.32 -17.29
C ASN A 1056 23.37 11.41 -17.45
N ASP A 1057 24.11 11.17 -16.37
CA ASP A 1057 25.23 10.22 -16.32
C ASP A 1057 24.80 8.77 -16.65
N THR A 1058 23.50 8.44 -16.58
CA THR A 1058 22.98 7.10 -16.91
C THR A 1058 22.89 6.80 -18.41
N ALA A 1059 22.70 7.83 -19.25
CA ALA A 1059 22.38 7.67 -20.67
C ALA A 1059 23.50 8.15 -21.62
N GLY A 1060 24.55 8.81 -21.09
CA GLY A 1060 25.58 9.45 -21.92
C GLY A 1060 25.04 10.57 -22.83
N ARG A 1061 23.81 11.03 -22.56
CA ARG A 1061 23.02 12.00 -23.31
C ARG A 1061 22.23 12.84 -22.31
N ARG A 1062 21.87 14.06 -22.70
CA ARG A 1062 20.97 14.89 -21.89
C ARG A 1062 19.56 14.29 -21.93
N ALA A 1063 19.09 13.79 -20.79
CA ALA A 1063 17.75 13.24 -20.64
C ALA A 1063 16.69 14.34 -20.79
N ALA A 1064 15.53 13.96 -21.35
CA ALA A 1064 14.36 14.81 -21.47
C ALA A 1064 13.14 14.13 -20.83
N GLU A 1065 12.22 14.92 -20.29
CA GLU A 1065 10.99 14.45 -19.64
C GLU A 1065 9.85 14.32 -20.66
N GLY A 1066 9.11 13.22 -20.61
CA GLY A 1066 8.04 12.95 -21.55
C GLY A 1066 7.33 11.64 -21.28
N ALA A 1067 6.11 11.53 -21.77
CA ALA A 1067 5.26 10.35 -21.67
C ALA A 1067 4.53 10.09 -22.98
N PHE A 1068 4.53 8.82 -23.40
CA PHE A 1068 3.74 8.31 -24.52
C PHE A 1068 2.92 7.11 -24.05
N LEU A 1069 1.67 7.04 -24.49
CA LEU A 1069 0.74 5.95 -24.21
C LEU A 1069 0.10 5.49 -25.52
N PHE A 1070 0.09 4.20 -25.76
CA PHE A 1070 -0.49 3.51 -26.89
C PHE A 1070 -1.57 2.55 -26.41
N VAL A 1071 -2.60 2.34 -27.21
CA VAL A 1071 -3.64 1.33 -26.96
C VAL A 1071 -3.49 0.25 -28.02
N VAL A 1072 -3.16 -0.95 -27.55
CA VAL A 1072 -2.93 -2.14 -28.37
C VAL A 1072 -4.05 -3.14 -28.13
N THR A 1073 -4.52 -3.77 -29.19
CA THR A 1073 -5.50 -4.87 -29.10
C THR A 1073 -5.33 -5.82 -30.30
N ARG A 1074 -6.13 -6.89 -30.33
CA ARG A 1074 -6.20 -7.83 -31.45
C ARG A 1074 -7.00 -7.24 -32.61
N ARG A 1075 -6.59 -7.50 -33.86
CA ARG A 1075 -7.24 -6.96 -35.07
C ARG A 1075 -8.76 -7.15 -35.08
N SER A 1076 -9.23 -8.34 -34.75
CA SER A 1076 -10.66 -8.69 -34.70
C SER A 1076 -11.45 -7.81 -33.74
N LEU A 1077 -10.89 -7.48 -32.58
CA LEU A 1077 -11.55 -6.62 -31.59
C LEU A 1077 -11.50 -5.14 -31.98
N ALA A 1078 -10.43 -4.69 -32.65
CA ALA A 1078 -10.38 -3.36 -33.27
C ALA A 1078 -11.46 -3.21 -34.35
N GLU A 1079 -11.64 -4.23 -35.19
CA GLU A 1079 -12.64 -4.27 -36.26
C GLU A 1079 -14.07 -4.38 -35.71
N GLU A 1080 -14.32 -5.19 -34.67
CA GLU A 1080 -15.59 -5.27 -33.94
C GLU A 1080 -15.97 -3.92 -33.29
N ALA A 1081 -15.00 -3.23 -32.69
CA ALA A 1081 -15.19 -1.91 -32.11
C ALA A 1081 -15.32 -0.78 -33.17
N GLY A 1082 -15.06 -1.09 -34.46
CA GLY A 1082 -15.03 -0.13 -35.56
C GLY A 1082 -13.97 0.95 -35.40
N LEU A 1083 -12.85 0.63 -34.75
CA LEU A 1083 -11.72 1.53 -34.53
C LEU A 1083 -10.74 1.49 -35.73
N PRO A 1084 -10.01 2.59 -36.01
CA PRO A 1084 -8.98 2.57 -37.02
C PRO A 1084 -7.77 1.74 -36.54
N VAL A 1085 -7.23 0.90 -37.42
CA VAL A 1085 -5.89 0.33 -37.24
C VAL A 1085 -4.88 1.41 -37.67
N LEU A 1086 -4.12 1.95 -36.71
CA LEU A 1086 -3.11 2.96 -36.95
C LEU A 1086 -1.76 2.34 -37.35
N ALA A 1087 -1.43 1.19 -36.76
CA ALA A 1087 -0.27 0.37 -37.11
C ALA A 1087 -0.53 -1.10 -36.77
N VAL A 1088 0.17 -2.01 -37.45
CA VAL A 1088 0.28 -3.44 -37.08
C VAL A 1088 1.63 -3.62 -36.36
N ILE A 1089 1.65 -4.43 -35.31
CA ILE A 1089 2.86 -4.68 -34.52
C ILE A 1089 3.55 -5.93 -35.07
N GLU A 1090 4.46 -5.72 -36.03
CA GLU A 1090 5.39 -6.75 -36.50
C GLU A 1090 6.36 -7.12 -35.37
N ARG A 1091 6.10 -8.24 -34.69
CA ARG A 1091 6.98 -8.78 -33.65
C ARG A 1091 8.04 -9.70 -34.27
N SER A 1092 9.22 -9.73 -33.65
CA SER A 1092 10.30 -10.64 -34.04
C SER A 1092 10.01 -12.06 -33.58
N VAL A 1093 9.06 -12.73 -34.26
CA VAL A 1093 8.91 -14.18 -34.17
C VAL A 1093 10.20 -14.80 -34.71
N ALA A 1094 10.95 -15.50 -33.86
CA ALA A 1094 12.19 -16.16 -34.25
C ALA A 1094 11.91 -17.22 -35.34
N ALA A 1095 12.73 -17.19 -36.39
CA ALA A 1095 12.65 -18.09 -37.55
C ALA A 1095 13.60 -19.30 -37.42
#